data_AF-A0AAD9KKT4-F1
#
_entry.id   AF-A0AAD9KKT4-F1
#
_cell.length_a   1.000
_cell.length_b   1.000
_cell.length_c   1.000
_cell.angle_alpha   90.00
_cell.angle_beta   90.00
_cell.angle_gamma   90.00
#
_symmetry.space_group_name_H-M   'P 1'
#
loop_
_entity.id
_entity.type
_entity.pdbx_description
1 polymer ?
#
loop_
_entity_poly.entity_id
_entity_poly.type
_entity_poly.pdbx_seq_one_letter_code
_entity_poly.pdbx_strand_id
1 'polypeptide(L)'
;METTTRGPIADLSQPGSMTTPAESLHQEGRCAADSLLGPKTKISIGTWNVRTMNEASKLAQVIREMKRYRLDILGVSECRWTGSGRQVSHDGSTILYSGHEDTHIRGVALVISKQKANTLLEWESISDRIMKARFNSKHCKLTIILCYAPTNESDKEDKEDWYEQLQKAAAKVPQHDMLLIIGDMNAKVGSDNSNCERAMGKHGCGVMNDNGERLVDYCLNNNYVIGGTIFAHRDIHKLTWKSPDGRTSNQIDHVIINGKWRRSLQDVRVCRGADIYSDHYLVTARVKLKLHKVVPESQRRKQLDVTRLACPVTKQEFVLELRNRFNALTDTSEEIDHDATNKWDTIKKTYVEVATKVLGHKKKNHKEWLTPETWKKIEERKQLKIKMLSKSARLQQQVQEAYKGKDKEVKKSARNDKRSYVEGLAAEAESAAARGELSTVYKITKRLCGNYTTHSAPVKGKDGSTITTEREQADRWVEYFCDVLNHPQPDEPADPPPVPDDLNIDTRPPTEAEVKNTIKAMKSGKAPGIDSIHAEMLKADLSTATRVLTNLFDTIWDKETIPSDWGKGLIIKIPKKGNLQVCDNWRGITLLSIPSKVFCRILLGRIETAIDKKLRQEQAGFRKRRGCTDQIFALRNIIEQTLEWNCPLYINFIDFKKAFDSIHHDTLWKILRSYGVPLKIVSLIETFYNHFECSVILNNTSSEWFTVKSGVRQGCILSPILFLVVIDWVMRKTTSDKPRGIQWTLFSQLEDLDFADDLAFLSVKHDHVQEKTDRLERYAKQTGLTINTSKTQVMSINTTPTAPVTVNGELLEFVQDFTYLGSLISKDNGGQKDIKARLGKARCAFAKLQNIWKSNQYTTKTKIRLYNSNVKSILLYGSECWRVVKGDMAKIDAFHNRCLRKICRIFWPNKISNVDLYKKTSCNSAVLEIKRRRLRWLGHVLRMPQDSIPKVALRWTPPGKRKRGRPKMTWRQSVMAELKEMGLSWGEAQASAKDRTLW
;
A
#
# COMPACT_ATOMS: atom_id res chain seq x y z
N MET A 1 51.49 -54.55 2.96
CA MET A 1 52.63 -53.62 3.07
C MET A 1 52.30 -52.72 4.24
N GLU A 2 52.65 -53.17 5.43
CA GLU A 2 53.90 -52.75 6.09
C GLU A 2 53.77 -51.31 6.59
N THR A 3 53.92 -50.97 7.86
CA THR A 3 54.24 -51.66 9.11
C THR A 3 54.34 -50.52 10.13
N THR A 4 54.05 -50.82 11.40
CA THR A 4 54.80 -50.31 12.58
C THR A 4 54.66 -48.79 12.91
N THR A 5 54.58 -48.32 14.16
CA THR A 5 54.94 -48.91 15.47
C THR A 5 54.62 -47.93 16.60
N ARG A 6 54.52 -48.51 17.82
CA ARG A 6 54.90 -47.98 19.15
C ARG A 6 54.03 -46.85 19.73
N GLY A 7 53.58 -46.91 20.98
CA GLY A 7 54.05 -47.68 22.13
C GLY A 7 53.97 -46.80 23.40
N PRO A 8 53.98 -47.38 24.62
CA PRO A 8 53.06 -47.03 25.71
C PRO A 8 53.77 -46.47 26.97
N ILE A 9 53.12 -46.59 28.16
CA ILE A 9 53.61 -46.59 29.58
C ILE A 9 52.88 -45.50 30.42
N ALA A 10 51.95 -45.83 31.34
CA ALA A 10 52.08 -46.29 32.76
C ALA A 10 52.67 -45.18 33.69
N ASP A 11 52.33 -44.94 34.96
CA ASP A 11 51.51 -45.56 36.01
C ASP A 11 51.43 -44.56 37.23
N LEU A 12 50.63 -44.90 38.26
CA LEU A 12 50.75 -44.56 39.70
C LEU A 12 50.26 -43.20 40.27
N SER A 13 49.21 -43.26 41.13
CA SER A 13 49.25 -43.03 42.60
C SER A 13 47.95 -42.43 43.20
N GLN A 14 47.45 -43.02 44.30
CA GLN A 14 46.26 -42.66 45.11
C GLN A 14 46.58 -41.57 46.18
N PRO A 15 45.74 -41.22 47.21
CA PRO A 15 44.28 -41.36 47.46
C PRO A 15 43.58 -40.08 48.00
N GLY A 16 42.23 -40.10 48.04
CA GLY A 16 41.43 -39.57 49.17
C GLY A 16 40.86 -38.13 49.11
N SER A 17 39.52 -38.01 49.19
CA SER A 17 38.78 -37.07 50.06
C SER A 17 37.33 -36.86 49.56
N MET A 18 36.36 -37.13 50.43
CA MET A 18 34.92 -36.97 50.21
C MET A 18 34.50 -35.50 50.11
N THR A 19 33.66 -35.17 49.12
CA THR A 19 32.58 -34.16 49.22
C THR A 19 31.62 -34.31 48.03
N THR A 20 30.34 -34.60 48.30
CA THR A 20 29.19 -34.35 47.40
C THR A 20 28.89 -32.84 47.30
N PRO A 21 28.04 -32.30 46.40
CA PRO A 21 27.19 -32.91 45.36
C PRO A 21 27.25 -32.19 43.98
N ALA A 22 26.89 -32.87 42.88
CA ALA A 22 26.42 -32.15 41.67
C ALA A 22 25.63 -33.05 40.71
N GLU A 23 24.33 -32.76 40.61
CA GLU A 23 23.47 -33.09 39.47
C GLU A 23 24.07 -32.53 38.17
N SER A 24 24.60 -33.38 37.31
CA SER A 24 24.65 -33.17 35.85
C SER A 24 25.08 -34.48 35.19
N LEU A 25 24.64 -34.70 33.96
CA LEU A 25 24.89 -35.89 33.11
C LEU A 25 23.85 -37.01 33.18
N HIS A 26 22.59 -36.65 32.93
CA HIS A 26 21.71 -37.49 32.12
C HIS A 26 20.88 -36.61 31.17
N GLN A 27 21.55 -36.02 30.18
CA GLN A 27 20.87 -35.34 29.09
C GLN A 27 21.66 -35.35 27.79
N GLU A 28 22.16 -36.51 27.35
CA GLU A 28 22.60 -36.71 25.97
C GLU A 28 22.68 -38.22 25.72
N GLY A 29 21.67 -38.77 25.04
CA GLY A 29 21.62 -40.22 24.79
C GLY A 29 20.23 -40.84 24.63
N ARG A 30 19.25 -40.12 24.04
CA ARG A 30 18.05 -40.74 23.45
C ARG A 30 17.59 -39.92 22.25
N CYS A 31 18.37 -39.98 21.17
CA CYS A 31 17.93 -39.48 19.88
C CYS A 31 18.63 -40.27 18.77
N ALA A 32 18.18 -41.51 18.53
CA ALA A 32 18.28 -42.23 17.25
C ALA A 32 17.96 -43.73 17.46
N ALA A 33 16.68 -44.07 17.59
CA ALA A 33 16.09 -45.33 17.13
C ALA A 33 14.59 -45.27 17.42
N ASP A 34 13.78 -45.71 16.46
CA ASP A 34 12.31 -45.82 16.47
C ASP A 34 11.47 -44.55 16.22
N SER A 35 11.19 -44.29 14.94
CA SER A 35 9.78 -44.33 14.50
C SER A 35 9.67 -44.61 13.00
N LEU A 36 9.37 -45.86 12.67
CA LEU A 36 8.67 -46.22 11.44
C LEU A 36 7.40 -45.35 11.31
N LEU A 37 7.13 -44.88 10.09
CA LEU A 37 6.07 -43.96 9.67
C LEU A 37 4.72 -44.15 10.40
N GLY A 38 4.37 -43.22 11.30
CA GLY A 38 3.05 -43.14 11.94
C GLY A 38 2.36 -41.77 11.77
N PRO A 39 1.01 -41.68 11.72
CA PRO A 39 0.25 -40.44 11.43
C PRO A 39 0.16 -39.44 12.61
N LYS A 40 1.14 -39.39 13.52
CA LYS A 40 1.01 -38.78 14.87
C LYS A 40 1.77 -37.47 15.07
N THR A 41 1.46 -36.41 14.31
CA THR A 41 1.81 -35.04 14.72
C THR A 41 0.59 -34.37 15.35
N LYS A 42 0.75 -33.85 16.58
CA LYS A 42 -0.31 -33.14 17.31
C LYS A 42 -0.22 -31.65 17.01
N ILE A 43 -1.36 -30.97 16.89
CA ILE A 43 -1.43 -29.50 16.85
C ILE A 43 -1.98 -28.97 18.17
N SER A 44 -1.49 -27.81 18.57
CA SER A 44 -1.93 -27.14 19.78
C SER A 44 -2.70 -25.89 19.42
N ILE A 45 -3.99 -25.85 19.76
CA ILE A 45 -4.87 -24.71 19.50
C ILE A 45 -5.21 -24.06 20.83
N GLY A 46 -5.32 -22.74 20.88
CA GLY A 46 -5.79 -22.05 22.08
C GLY A 46 -6.97 -21.14 21.80
N THR A 47 -7.68 -20.78 22.86
CA THR A 47 -8.62 -19.65 22.87
C THR A 47 -8.37 -18.81 24.12
N TRP A 48 -8.43 -17.48 23.98
CA TRP A 48 -8.19 -16.56 25.08
C TRP A 48 -8.97 -15.25 24.92
N ASN A 49 -9.86 -14.95 25.85
CA ASN A 49 -10.36 -13.59 26.02
C ASN A 49 -9.27 -12.70 26.67
N VAL A 50 -8.89 -11.64 25.96
CA VAL A 50 -7.77 -10.77 26.35
C VAL A 50 -8.23 -9.39 26.85
N ARG A 51 -9.54 -9.18 26.94
CA ARG A 51 -10.26 -7.93 27.25
C ARG A 51 -10.06 -6.79 26.26
N THR A 52 -8.83 -6.56 25.80
CA THR A 52 -8.53 -5.55 24.79
C THR A 52 -7.16 -5.79 24.18
N MET A 53 -7.08 -5.79 22.85
CA MET A 53 -5.81 -5.77 22.10
C MET A 53 -5.39 -4.35 21.72
N ASN A 54 -6.15 -3.32 22.11
CA ASN A 54 -5.86 -1.93 21.77
C ASN A 54 -4.75 -1.30 22.65
N GLU A 55 -4.38 -1.96 23.75
CA GLU A 55 -3.25 -1.54 24.58
C GLU A 55 -1.91 -1.76 23.86
N ALA A 56 -0.99 -0.79 24.01
CA ALA A 56 0.26 -0.71 23.23
C ALA A 56 1.04 -2.04 23.15
N SER A 57 1.20 -2.76 24.26
CA SER A 57 2.02 -3.98 24.34
C SER A 57 1.22 -5.29 24.37
N LYS A 58 -0.12 -5.27 24.37
CA LYS A 58 -0.92 -6.48 24.62
C LYS A 58 -0.70 -7.55 23.57
N LEU A 59 -0.72 -7.16 22.29
CA LEU A 59 -0.47 -8.07 21.18
C LEU A 59 0.90 -8.77 21.29
N ALA A 60 1.94 -8.02 21.66
CA ALA A 60 3.28 -8.58 21.84
C ALA A 60 3.33 -9.59 22.99
N GLN A 61 2.63 -9.32 24.09
CA GLN A 61 2.51 -10.24 25.22
C GLN A 61 1.75 -11.52 24.82
N VAL A 62 0.61 -11.39 24.13
CA VAL A 62 -0.20 -12.52 23.64
C VAL A 62 0.64 -13.43 22.73
N ILE A 63 1.37 -12.86 21.78
CA ILE A 63 2.26 -13.61 20.88
C ILE A 63 3.38 -14.32 21.66
N ARG A 64 3.95 -13.69 22.70
CA ARG A 64 4.99 -14.31 23.52
C ARG A 64 4.44 -15.49 24.32
N GLU A 65 3.25 -15.37 24.90
CA GLU A 65 2.59 -16.47 25.60
C GLU A 65 2.20 -17.60 24.62
N MET A 66 1.69 -17.28 23.44
CA MET A 66 1.42 -18.26 22.37
C MET A 66 2.66 -19.12 22.06
N LYS A 67 3.83 -18.49 21.94
CA LYS A 67 5.11 -19.21 21.76
C LYS A 67 5.51 -20.04 22.97
N ARG A 68 5.39 -19.48 24.17
CA ARG A 68 5.75 -20.17 25.42
C ARG A 68 4.94 -21.46 25.59
N TYR A 69 3.66 -21.43 25.24
CA TYR A 69 2.77 -22.59 25.28
C TYR A 69 2.80 -23.43 23.99
N ARG A 70 3.68 -23.11 23.04
CA ARG A 70 3.84 -23.82 21.75
C ARG A 70 2.52 -23.99 21.00
N LEU A 71 1.69 -22.94 21.01
CA LEU A 71 0.44 -22.92 20.27
C LEU A 71 0.69 -22.66 18.78
N ASP A 72 0.00 -23.41 17.96
CA ASP A 72 0.00 -23.29 16.50
C ASP A 72 -0.98 -22.21 16.03
N ILE A 73 -2.16 -22.18 16.65
CA ILE A 73 -3.27 -21.27 16.35
C ILE A 73 -3.89 -20.82 17.68
N LEU A 74 -4.16 -19.53 17.82
CA LEU A 74 -4.78 -18.93 19.00
C LEU A 74 -5.97 -18.06 18.60
N GLY A 75 -7.16 -18.45 19.02
CA GLY A 75 -8.35 -17.61 18.99
C GLY A 75 -8.31 -16.57 20.11
N VAL A 76 -8.65 -15.33 19.78
CA VAL A 76 -8.67 -14.20 20.70
C VAL A 76 -10.04 -13.56 20.69
N SER A 77 -10.67 -13.49 21.85
CA SER A 77 -11.93 -12.77 22.07
C SER A 77 -11.67 -11.41 22.73
N GLU A 78 -12.60 -10.47 22.55
CA GLU A 78 -12.47 -9.07 22.97
C GLU A 78 -11.18 -8.39 22.45
N CYS A 79 -10.88 -8.57 21.16
CA CYS A 79 -9.74 -7.85 20.58
C CYS A 79 -9.96 -6.33 20.57
N ARG A 80 -11.23 -5.88 20.46
CA ARG A 80 -11.62 -4.45 20.45
C ARG A 80 -10.90 -3.64 19.40
N TRP A 81 -10.62 -4.24 18.25
CA TRP A 81 -10.15 -3.53 17.06
C TRP A 81 -11.35 -3.26 16.15
N THR A 82 -11.23 -2.23 15.31
CA THR A 82 -12.30 -1.84 14.40
C THR A 82 -12.09 -2.38 12.99
N GLY A 83 -13.20 -2.66 12.30
CA GLY A 83 -13.22 -3.28 10.97
C GLY A 83 -12.65 -4.69 10.93
N SER A 84 -12.38 -5.20 9.73
CA SER A 84 -11.81 -6.54 9.52
C SER A 84 -10.55 -6.49 8.65
N GLY A 85 -9.67 -7.47 8.81
CA GLY A 85 -8.45 -7.52 8.02
C GLY A 85 -7.46 -8.62 8.40
N ARG A 86 -6.39 -8.68 7.60
CA ARG A 86 -5.23 -9.54 7.81
C ARG A 86 -4.00 -8.67 8.00
N GLN A 87 -3.23 -8.96 9.04
CA GLN A 87 -1.94 -8.33 9.31
C GLN A 87 -0.88 -9.38 9.69
N VAL A 88 0.39 -9.01 9.60
CA VAL A 88 1.52 -9.84 10.03
C VAL A 88 2.21 -9.13 11.18
N SER A 89 2.36 -9.81 12.31
CA SER A 89 3.02 -9.29 13.50
C SER A 89 4.54 -9.23 13.32
N HIS A 90 5.18 -8.61 14.31
CA HIS A 90 6.63 -8.45 14.34
C HIS A 90 7.41 -9.75 14.12
N ASP A 91 6.96 -10.82 14.77
CA ASP A 91 7.63 -12.10 14.75
C ASP A 91 7.27 -12.99 13.55
N GLY A 92 6.47 -12.46 12.61
CA GLY A 92 6.02 -13.16 11.42
C GLY A 92 4.77 -14.03 11.64
N SER A 93 4.11 -13.94 12.80
CA SER A 93 2.80 -14.56 13.00
C SER A 93 1.73 -13.82 12.20
N THR A 94 0.73 -14.54 11.68
CA THR A 94 -0.37 -13.95 10.91
C THR A 94 -1.55 -13.71 11.83
N ILE A 95 -2.17 -12.54 11.76
CA ILE A 95 -3.34 -12.18 12.56
C ILE A 95 -4.47 -11.85 11.60
N LEU A 96 -5.55 -12.60 11.71
CA LEU A 96 -6.83 -12.31 11.08
C LEU A 96 -7.71 -11.68 12.15
N TYR A 97 -8.44 -10.60 11.85
CA TYR A 97 -9.32 -9.98 12.83
C TYR A 97 -10.63 -9.51 12.21
N SER A 98 -11.66 -9.47 13.04
CA SER A 98 -13.00 -8.98 12.73
C SER A 98 -13.51 -8.19 13.93
N GLY A 99 -14.02 -6.98 13.70
CA GLY A 99 -14.54 -6.11 14.75
C GLY A 99 -15.47 -5.06 14.18
N HIS A 100 -16.13 -4.32 15.08
CA HIS A 100 -17.14 -3.33 14.71
C HIS A 100 -16.54 -2.20 13.86
N GLU A 101 -17.31 -1.60 12.97
CA GLU A 101 -16.79 -0.60 12.00
C GLU A 101 -16.12 0.59 12.68
N ASP A 102 -16.78 1.21 13.67
CA ASP A 102 -16.29 2.46 14.27
C ASP A 102 -15.98 2.41 15.78
N THR A 103 -16.43 1.38 16.51
CA THR A 103 -16.36 1.35 17.99
C THR A 103 -15.53 0.19 18.54
N HIS A 104 -14.69 0.47 19.55
CA HIS A 104 -13.80 -0.50 20.20
C HIS A 104 -14.52 -1.31 21.31
N ILE A 105 -15.66 -1.94 21.00
CA ILE A 105 -16.50 -2.64 21.99
C ILE A 105 -16.41 -4.17 21.93
N ARG A 106 -16.36 -4.74 20.72
CA ARG A 106 -16.38 -6.19 20.43
C ARG A 106 -15.17 -6.55 19.56
N GLY A 107 -15.04 -7.81 19.15
CA GLY A 107 -14.04 -8.21 18.17
C GLY A 107 -13.41 -9.56 18.46
N VAL A 108 -13.15 -10.30 17.39
CA VAL A 108 -12.45 -11.58 17.38
C VAL A 108 -11.19 -11.50 16.53
N ALA A 109 -10.14 -12.22 16.94
CA ALA A 109 -8.92 -12.33 16.16
C ALA A 109 -8.31 -13.73 16.22
N LEU A 110 -7.82 -14.23 15.10
CA LEU A 110 -7.12 -15.50 15.00
C LEU A 110 -5.63 -15.24 14.76
N VAL A 111 -4.80 -15.60 15.74
CA VAL A 111 -3.34 -15.50 15.67
C VAL A 111 -2.77 -16.86 15.26
N ILE A 112 -2.09 -16.90 14.11
CA ILE A 112 -1.54 -18.11 13.50
C ILE A 112 -0.02 -18.01 13.54
N SER A 113 0.65 -19.06 14.05
CA SER A 113 2.10 -19.08 14.16
C SER A 113 2.75 -18.96 12.78
N LYS A 114 3.95 -18.36 12.72
CA LYS A 114 4.72 -18.22 11.47
C LYS A 114 4.88 -19.55 10.72
N GLN A 115 5.01 -20.67 11.44
CA GLN A 115 5.21 -22.00 10.85
C GLN A 115 3.93 -22.55 10.20
N LYS A 116 2.75 -22.19 10.73
CA LYS A 116 1.45 -22.66 10.28
C LYS A 116 0.71 -21.66 9.39
N ALA A 117 1.19 -20.42 9.26
CA ALA A 117 0.57 -19.41 8.41
C ALA A 117 0.35 -19.86 6.95
N ASN A 118 1.25 -20.72 6.43
CA ASN A 118 1.15 -21.26 5.06
C ASN A 118 0.23 -22.48 4.94
N THR A 119 -0.48 -22.85 6.00
CA THR A 119 -1.50 -23.90 5.95
C THR A 119 -2.90 -23.31 5.82
N LEU A 120 -3.07 -21.99 5.97
CA LEU A 120 -4.35 -21.30 5.77
C LEU A 120 -4.77 -21.40 4.29
N LEU A 121 -5.98 -21.88 4.03
CA LEU A 121 -6.58 -21.98 2.70
C LEU A 121 -7.46 -20.78 2.39
N GLU A 122 -8.36 -20.44 3.31
CA GLU A 122 -9.32 -19.35 3.17
C GLU A 122 -9.77 -18.85 4.55
N TRP A 123 -10.31 -17.65 4.61
CA TRP A 123 -10.92 -17.09 5.81
C TRP A 123 -12.01 -16.08 5.45
N GLU A 124 -12.95 -15.89 6.37
CA GLU A 124 -14.13 -15.03 6.21
C GLU A 124 -14.42 -14.31 7.54
N SER A 125 -14.69 -13.01 7.46
CA SER A 125 -15.25 -12.20 8.56
C SER A 125 -16.77 -12.23 8.40
N ILE A 126 -17.46 -12.79 9.41
CA ILE A 126 -18.92 -13.00 9.36
C ILE A 126 -19.62 -11.88 10.12
N SER A 127 -19.13 -11.58 11.32
CA SER A 127 -19.57 -10.43 12.13
C SER A 127 -18.43 -9.94 13.03
N ASP A 128 -18.68 -8.92 13.85
CA ASP A 128 -17.72 -8.47 14.86
C ASP A 128 -17.51 -9.48 16.01
N ARG A 129 -18.28 -10.57 16.02
CA ARG A 129 -18.25 -11.65 17.03
C ARG A 129 -17.92 -13.02 16.46
N ILE A 130 -18.01 -13.21 15.14
CA ILE A 130 -17.79 -14.52 14.48
C ILE A 130 -16.83 -14.37 13.31
N MET A 131 -15.84 -15.26 13.25
CA MET A 131 -14.99 -15.40 12.06
C MET A 131 -14.70 -16.89 11.77
N LYS A 132 -14.47 -17.19 10.49
CA LYS A 132 -14.19 -18.54 10.01
C LYS A 132 -12.82 -18.58 9.31
N ALA A 133 -12.04 -19.62 9.54
CA ALA A 133 -10.78 -19.87 8.86
C ALA A 133 -10.58 -21.36 8.57
N ARG A 134 -10.21 -21.70 7.34
CA ARG A 134 -10.01 -23.09 6.89
C ARG A 134 -8.54 -23.34 6.58
N PHE A 135 -8.04 -24.50 6.96
CA PHE A 135 -6.63 -24.88 6.91
C PHE A 135 -6.41 -26.23 6.23
N ASN A 136 -5.31 -26.32 5.49
CA ASN A 136 -4.83 -27.53 4.87
C ASN A 136 -4.18 -28.47 5.88
N SER A 137 -4.47 -29.75 5.73
CA SER A 137 -3.88 -30.84 6.52
C SER A 137 -3.72 -32.08 5.64
N LYS A 138 -2.88 -33.02 6.09
CA LYS A 138 -2.53 -34.22 5.32
C LYS A 138 -3.72 -35.16 5.08
N HIS A 139 -4.70 -35.21 5.98
CA HIS A 139 -5.75 -36.25 5.96
C HIS A 139 -7.18 -35.69 5.87
N CYS A 140 -7.47 -34.58 6.55
CA CYS A 140 -8.75 -33.87 6.45
C CYS A 140 -8.54 -32.37 6.68
N LYS A 141 -9.29 -31.50 6.02
CA LYS A 141 -9.11 -30.06 6.24
C LYS A 141 -9.61 -29.68 7.63
N LEU A 142 -9.02 -28.65 8.22
CA LEU A 142 -9.42 -28.11 9.52
C LEU A 142 -10.16 -26.80 9.28
N THR A 143 -11.40 -26.70 9.74
CA THR A 143 -12.12 -25.43 9.78
C THR A 143 -12.26 -24.98 11.23
N ILE A 144 -11.88 -23.74 11.51
CA ILE A 144 -12.03 -23.10 12.82
C ILE A 144 -13.05 -21.97 12.69
N ILE A 145 -14.08 -22.01 13.52
CA ILE A 145 -14.99 -20.88 13.75
C ILE A 145 -14.65 -20.30 15.12
N LEU A 146 -14.21 -19.03 15.14
CA LEU A 146 -13.89 -18.31 16.37
C LEU A 146 -15.10 -17.46 16.77
N CYS A 147 -15.49 -17.57 18.03
CA CYS A 147 -16.73 -17.03 18.58
C CYS A 147 -16.50 -16.12 19.79
N TYR A 148 -17.28 -15.05 19.86
CA TYR A 148 -17.48 -14.23 21.05
C TYR A 148 -18.99 -14.01 21.27
N ALA A 149 -19.62 -14.90 22.03
CA ALA A 149 -21.07 -14.91 22.23
C ALA A 149 -21.57 -13.72 23.07
N PRO A 150 -22.84 -13.32 22.93
CA PRO A 150 -23.51 -12.41 23.86
C PRO A 150 -23.47 -12.92 25.31
N THR A 151 -23.51 -12.02 26.27
CA THR A 151 -23.52 -12.40 27.70
C THR A 151 -24.86 -13.00 28.08
N ASN A 152 -24.94 -13.68 29.22
CA ASN A 152 -26.19 -14.27 29.70
C ASN A 152 -27.28 -13.21 29.98
N GLU A 153 -26.87 -11.96 30.24
CA GLU A 153 -27.75 -10.80 30.47
C GLU A 153 -28.16 -10.09 29.18
N SER A 154 -27.64 -10.49 28.02
CA SER A 154 -28.04 -9.92 26.73
C SER A 154 -29.47 -10.32 26.37
N ASP A 155 -30.13 -9.49 25.56
CA ASP A 155 -31.49 -9.72 25.08
C ASP A 155 -31.63 -11.05 24.33
N LYS A 156 -32.82 -11.66 24.38
CA LYS A 156 -33.07 -12.96 23.73
C LYS A 156 -32.87 -12.91 22.21
N GLU A 157 -33.31 -11.83 21.58
CA GLU A 157 -33.18 -11.58 20.14
C GLU A 157 -31.70 -11.51 19.73
N ASP A 158 -30.88 -10.77 20.48
CA ASP A 158 -29.42 -10.68 20.30
C ASP A 158 -28.73 -12.06 20.35
N LYS A 159 -29.21 -12.95 21.23
CA LYS A 159 -28.71 -14.33 21.34
C LYS A 159 -29.15 -15.18 20.14
N GLU A 160 -30.41 -15.08 19.73
CA GLU A 160 -30.98 -15.84 18.62
C GLU A 160 -30.33 -15.47 17.28
N ASP A 161 -30.21 -14.17 16.99
CA ASP A 161 -29.51 -13.65 15.81
C ASP A 161 -28.06 -14.16 15.74
N TRP A 162 -27.38 -14.19 16.89
CA TRP A 162 -26.01 -14.67 16.97
C TRP A 162 -25.90 -16.18 16.69
N TYR A 163 -26.80 -16.99 17.25
CA TYR A 163 -26.84 -18.43 16.97
C TYR A 163 -27.25 -18.72 15.51
N GLU A 164 -28.14 -17.93 14.91
CA GLU A 164 -28.51 -18.06 13.50
C GLU A 164 -27.31 -17.78 12.58
N GLN A 165 -26.52 -16.73 12.87
CA GLN A 165 -25.26 -16.45 12.17
C GLN A 165 -24.25 -17.59 12.35
N LEU A 166 -24.11 -18.14 13.55
CA LEU A 166 -23.23 -19.27 13.82
C LEU A 166 -23.68 -20.53 13.05
N GLN A 167 -24.98 -20.80 13.00
CA GLN A 167 -25.55 -21.91 12.24
C GLN A 167 -25.29 -21.74 10.74
N LYS A 168 -25.54 -20.55 10.18
CA LYS A 168 -25.20 -20.20 8.78
C LYS A 168 -23.72 -20.39 8.49
N ALA A 169 -22.84 -20.01 9.42
CA ALA A 169 -21.39 -20.20 9.30
C ALA A 169 -20.99 -21.67 9.28
N ALA A 170 -21.57 -22.46 10.18
CA ALA A 170 -21.30 -23.89 10.33
C ALA A 170 -21.86 -24.72 9.17
N ALA A 171 -23.05 -24.37 8.65
CA ALA A 171 -23.68 -25.05 7.50
C ALA A 171 -22.84 -24.92 6.21
N LYS A 172 -22.09 -23.83 6.06
CA LYS A 172 -21.15 -23.62 4.94
C LYS A 172 -19.86 -24.47 5.06
N VAL A 173 -19.65 -25.19 6.16
CA VAL A 173 -18.44 -26.00 6.35
C VAL A 173 -18.61 -27.36 5.67
N PRO A 174 -17.68 -27.80 4.81
CA PRO A 174 -17.77 -29.11 4.17
C PRO A 174 -17.83 -30.24 5.19
N GLN A 175 -18.74 -31.20 5.00
CA GLN A 175 -18.98 -32.30 5.96
C GLN A 175 -17.75 -33.18 6.25
N HIS A 176 -16.77 -33.23 5.34
CA HIS A 176 -15.54 -33.99 5.50
C HIS A 176 -14.48 -33.26 6.35
N ASP A 177 -14.65 -31.96 6.60
CA ASP A 177 -13.73 -31.18 7.43
C ASP A 177 -13.82 -31.58 8.92
N MET A 178 -12.70 -31.41 9.62
CA MET A 178 -12.69 -31.32 11.06
C MET A 178 -13.09 -29.91 11.46
N LEU A 179 -14.26 -29.75 12.08
CA LEU A 179 -14.75 -28.45 12.53
C LEU A 179 -14.40 -28.27 14.01
N LEU A 180 -13.74 -27.14 14.32
CA LEU A 180 -13.56 -26.64 15.68
C LEU A 180 -14.28 -25.31 15.84
N ILE A 181 -15.15 -25.22 16.84
CA ILE A 181 -15.72 -23.95 17.30
C ILE A 181 -15.03 -23.60 18.61
N ILE A 182 -14.29 -22.49 18.63
CA ILE A 182 -13.51 -22.06 19.78
C ILE A 182 -13.88 -20.64 20.15
N GLY A 183 -13.75 -20.28 21.41
CA GLY A 183 -13.99 -18.90 21.80
C GLY A 183 -14.51 -18.72 23.21
N ASP A 184 -15.01 -17.53 23.46
CA ASP A 184 -15.74 -17.18 24.65
C ASP A 184 -17.23 -17.29 24.33
N MET A 185 -17.86 -18.34 24.84
CA MET A 185 -19.27 -18.64 24.56
C MET A 185 -20.20 -18.08 25.63
N ASN A 186 -19.66 -17.48 26.71
CA ASN A 186 -20.44 -16.99 27.84
C ASN A 186 -21.45 -18.03 28.40
N ALA A 187 -21.13 -19.32 28.28
CA ALA A 187 -22.04 -20.43 28.53
C ALA A 187 -21.48 -21.35 29.63
N LYS A 188 -22.26 -21.59 30.70
CA LYS A 188 -21.94 -22.57 31.74
C LYS A 188 -22.78 -23.81 31.47
N VAL A 189 -22.13 -24.94 31.23
CA VAL A 189 -22.82 -26.20 30.88
C VAL A 189 -22.92 -27.17 32.05
N GLY A 190 -22.09 -27.00 33.09
CA GLY A 190 -22.08 -27.87 34.26
C GLY A 190 -21.56 -29.28 34.01
N SER A 191 -21.74 -30.16 35.00
CA SER A 191 -21.27 -31.56 34.97
C SER A 191 -22.38 -32.58 34.74
N ASP A 192 -23.64 -32.19 34.90
CA ASP A 192 -24.78 -33.06 34.59
C ASP A 192 -24.91 -33.19 33.07
N ASN A 193 -24.80 -34.43 32.58
CA ASN A 193 -24.88 -34.73 31.16
C ASN A 193 -26.04 -35.66 30.81
N SER A 194 -27.00 -35.83 31.73
CA SER A 194 -28.18 -36.67 31.53
C SER A 194 -28.95 -36.21 30.28
N ASN A 195 -29.20 -37.12 29.34
CA ASN A 195 -29.82 -36.87 28.03
C ASN A 195 -28.98 -35.99 27.07
N CYS A 196 -27.76 -35.61 27.45
CA CYS A 196 -26.87 -34.73 26.70
C CYS A 196 -25.49 -35.39 26.43
N GLU A 197 -25.37 -36.71 26.60
CA GLU A 197 -24.10 -37.46 26.58
C GLU A 197 -23.35 -37.35 25.24
N ARG A 198 -24.12 -37.17 24.17
CA ARG A 198 -23.58 -36.95 22.82
C ARG A 198 -22.89 -35.60 22.70
N ALA A 199 -23.43 -34.56 23.33
CA ALA A 199 -22.92 -33.19 23.25
C ALA A 199 -21.89 -32.85 24.33
N MET A 200 -21.95 -33.47 25.52
CA MET A 200 -21.03 -33.17 26.61
C MET A 200 -20.67 -34.39 27.48
N GLY A 201 -19.52 -34.30 28.15
CA GLY A 201 -19.06 -35.28 29.13
C GLY A 201 -19.39 -34.87 30.58
N LYS A 202 -18.94 -35.67 31.54
CA LYS A 202 -19.27 -35.55 32.97
C LYS A 202 -18.34 -34.62 33.76
N HIS A 203 -17.36 -34.01 33.10
CA HIS A 203 -16.28 -33.30 33.79
C HIS A 203 -16.38 -31.77 33.72
N GLY A 204 -17.50 -31.20 33.27
CA GLY A 204 -17.69 -29.74 33.31
C GLY A 204 -17.78 -29.17 34.73
N CYS A 205 -17.84 -27.85 34.84
CA CYS A 205 -17.87 -27.13 36.12
C CYS A 205 -19.07 -26.19 36.23
N GLY A 206 -19.59 -26.05 37.45
CA GLY A 206 -20.65 -25.11 37.78
C GLY A 206 -22.06 -25.64 37.49
N VAL A 207 -23.04 -24.75 37.59
CA VAL A 207 -24.45 -25.01 37.29
C VAL A 207 -24.77 -24.46 35.90
N MET A 208 -25.58 -25.20 35.13
CA MET A 208 -25.98 -24.81 33.79
C MET A 208 -26.78 -23.49 33.82
N ASN A 209 -26.49 -22.59 32.87
CA ASN A 209 -27.26 -21.34 32.67
C ASN A 209 -28.00 -21.35 31.31
N ASP A 210 -28.83 -20.34 31.04
CA ASP A 210 -29.57 -20.17 29.77
C ASP A 210 -28.65 -20.26 28.53
N ASN A 211 -27.51 -19.57 28.55
CA ASN A 211 -26.53 -19.70 27.47
C ASN A 211 -25.94 -21.12 27.35
N GLY A 212 -25.83 -21.84 28.47
CA GLY A 212 -25.38 -23.23 28.55
C GLY A 212 -26.35 -24.19 27.90
N GLU A 213 -27.63 -24.06 28.21
CA GLU A 213 -28.72 -24.85 27.61
C GLU A 213 -28.74 -24.67 26.09
N ARG A 214 -28.77 -23.40 25.62
CA ARG A 214 -28.71 -23.06 24.19
C ARG A 214 -27.48 -23.65 23.49
N LEU A 215 -26.32 -23.65 24.17
CA LEU A 215 -25.09 -24.20 23.61
C LEU A 215 -25.16 -25.73 23.49
N VAL A 216 -25.73 -26.41 24.49
CA VAL A 216 -25.92 -27.86 24.50
C VAL A 216 -26.90 -28.26 23.41
N ASP A 217 -28.04 -27.57 23.28
CA ASP A 217 -29.03 -27.79 22.22
C ASP A 217 -28.42 -27.60 20.83
N TYR A 218 -27.67 -26.51 20.63
CA TYR A 218 -26.94 -26.26 19.39
C TYR A 218 -25.97 -27.41 19.08
N CYS A 219 -25.28 -27.94 20.09
CA CYS A 219 -24.35 -29.07 19.90
C CYS A 219 -25.10 -30.38 19.60
N LEU A 220 -26.23 -30.65 20.24
CA LEU A 220 -27.04 -31.84 19.99
C LEU A 220 -27.58 -31.85 18.55
N ASN A 221 -28.16 -30.73 18.12
CA ASN A 221 -28.77 -30.58 16.79
C ASN A 221 -27.77 -30.73 15.65
N ASN A 222 -26.51 -30.37 15.88
CA ASN A 222 -25.46 -30.42 14.86
C ASN A 222 -24.46 -31.58 15.04
N ASN A 223 -24.69 -32.48 16.01
CA ASN A 223 -23.77 -33.57 16.37
C ASN A 223 -22.35 -33.06 16.70
N TYR A 224 -22.26 -32.04 17.55
CA TYR A 224 -21.01 -31.45 18.07
C TYR A 224 -20.78 -31.85 19.53
N VAL A 225 -19.54 -31.71 19.99
CA VAL A 225 -19.12 -32.14 21.33
C VAL A 225 -18.29 -31.07 22.03
N ILE A 226 -18.67 -30.71 23.25
CA ILE A 226 -18.02 -29.71 24.08
C ILE A 226 -16.79 -30.33 24.76
N GLY A 227 -15.61 -30.08 24.20
CA GLY A 227 -14.34 -30.69 24.58
C GLY A 227 -13.94 -30.49 26.05
N GLY A 228 -14.22 -29.31 26.61
CA GLY A 228 -13.88 -28.97 27.99
C GLY A 228 -14.59 -29.80 29.07
N THR A 229 -15.60 -30.59 28.69
CA THR A 229 -16.38 -31.46 29.60
C THR A 229 -15.98 -32.94 29.50
N ILE A 230 -15.12 -33.30 28.55
CA ILE A 230 -14.76 -34.70 28.25
C ILE A 230 -13.60 -35.20 29.12
N PHE A 231 -12.67 -34.34 29.50
CA PHE A 231 -11.41 -34.73 30.11
C PHE A 231 -11.42 -34.54 31.62
N ALA A 232 -11.00 -35.57 32.36
CA ALA A 232 -10.85 -35.51 33.80
C ALA A 232 -9.63 -34.64 34.17
N HIS A 233 -9.90 -33.44 34.69
CA HIS A 233 -8.90 -32.51 35.20
C HIS A 233 -9.34 -31.94 36.55
N ARG A 234 -8.39 -31.47 37.36
CA ARG A 234 -8.70 -30.67 38.56
C ARG A 234 -9.42 -29.38 38.15
N ASP A 235 -10.33 -28.85 38.97
CA ASP A 235 -11.11 -27.64 38.64
C ASP A 235 -10.25 -26.43 38.26
N ILE A 236 -9.07 -26.29 38.87
CA ILE A 236 -8.08 -25.28 38.52
C ILE A 236 -7.58 -25.35 37.07
N HIS A 237 -7.82 -26.45 36.36
CA HIS A 237 -7.47 -26.67 34.97
C HIS A 237 -8.70 -26.69 34.04
N LYS A 238 -9.89 -26.43 34.58
CA LYS A 238 -11.18 -26.36 33.86
C LYS A 238 -11.80 -24.97 33.89
N LEU A 239 -11.70 -24.26 35.02
CA LEU A 239 -12.24 -22.91 35.19
C LEU A 239 -11.47 -21.91 34.31
N THR A 240 -12.18 -21.20 33.43
CA THR A 240 -11.59 -20.35 32.39
C THR A 240 -11.63 -18.87 32.74
N TRP A 241 -12.53 -18.46 33.62
CA TRP A 241 -12.70 -17.06 34.05
C TRP A 241 -12.73 -16.94 35.56
N LYS A 242 -12.19 -15.83 36.07
CA LYS A 242 -12.26 -15.44 37.49
C LYS A 242 -12.77 -14.01 37.63
N SER A 243 -13.74 -13.81 38.53
CA SER A 243 -14.32 -12.48 38.76
C SER A 243 -13.29 -11.46 39.27
N PRO A 244 -13.49 -10.16 39.03
CA PRO A 244 -12.57 -9.10 39.47
C PRO A 244 -12.34 -9.05 41.00
N ASP A 245 -13.35 -9.42 41.78
CA ASP A 245 -13.29 -9.54 43.25
C ASP A 245 -12.56 -10.81 43.71
N GLY A 246 -12.24 -11.71 42.78
CA GLY A 246 -11.53 -12.96 43.00
C GLY A 246 -12.33 -14.07 43.67
N ARG A 247 -13.66 -13.91 43.85
CA ARG A 247 -14.52 -14.85 44.59
C ARG A 247 -15.16 -15.91 43.70
N THR A 248 -15.57 -15.55 42.50
CA THR A 248 -16.30 -16.42 41.58
C THR A 248 -15.37 -16.91 40.47
N SER A 249 -15.52 -18.15 40.04
CA SER A 249 -14.81 -18.70 38.89
C SER A 249 -15.74 -19.58 38.08
N ASN A 250 -15.70 -19.45 36.75
CA ASN A 250 -16.62 -20.13 35.84
C ASN A 250 -15.87 -20.76 34.66
N GLN A 251 -16.49 -21.76 34.04
CA GLN A 251 -16.07 -22.32 32.74
C GLN A 251 -17.00 -21.77 31.65
N ILE A 252 -16.53 -20.78 30.89
CA ILE A 252 -17.29 -20.07 29.86
C ILE A 252 -16.60 -20.01 28.49
N ASP A 253 -15.30 -20.27 28.47
CA ASP A 253 -14.52 -20.40 27.24
C ASP A 253 -14.48 -21.87 26.82
N HIS A 254 -14.89 -22.17 25.59
CA HIS A 254 -15.09 -23.55 25.14
C HIS A 254 -14.33 -23.87 23.86
N VAL A 255 -14.03 -25.16 23.71
CA VAL A 255 -13.51 -25.77 22.49
C VAL A 255 -14.45 -26.90 22.13
N ILE A 256 -15.14 -26.75 21.01
CA ILE A 256 -16.17 -27.67 20.52
C ILE A 256 -15.66 -28.31 19.24
N ILE A 257 -15.90 -29.61 19.07
CA ILE A 257 -15.50 -30.38 17.89
C ILE A 257 -16.69 -31.14 17.31
N ASN A 258 -16.76 -31.29 15.99
CA ASN A 258 -17.78 -32.14 15.40
C ASN A 258 -17.61 -33.62 15.78
N GLY A 259 -18.72 -34.30 16.04
CA GLY A 259 -18.78 -35.63 16.65
C GLY A 259 -17.99 -36.69 15.89
N LYS A 260 -17.96 -36.61 14.56
CA LYS A 260 -17.14 -37.46 13.67
C LYS A 260 -15.66 -37.49 14.09
N TRP A 261 -15.15 -36.36 14.56
CA TRP A 261 -13.73 -36.20 14.92
C TRP A 261 -13.50 -36.09 16.43
N ARG A 262 -14.48 -36.39 17.28
CA ARG A 262 -14.39 -36.33 18.75
C ARG A 262 -13.10 -36.97 19.29
N ARG A 263 -12.73 -38.15 18.79
CA ARG A 263 -11.50 -38.89 19.20
C ARG A 263 -10.19 -38.21 18.82
N SER A 264 -10.22 -37.28 17.86
CA SER A 264 -9.06 -36.47 17.47
C SER A 264 -8.75 -35.38 18.49
N LEU A 265 -9.73 -34.94 19.28
CA LEU A 265 -9.49 -34.07 20.42
C LEU A 265 -8.90 -34.92 21.56
N GLN A 266 -7.68 -34.61 21.98
CA GLN A 266 -6.91 -35.44 22.91
C GLN A 266 -6.84 -34.85 24.31
N ASP A 267 -6.96 -33.54 24.44
CA ASP A 267 -6.93 -32.83 25.70
C ASP A 267 -7.50 -31.43 25.52
N VAL A 268 -8.22 -30.92 26.53
CA VAL A 268 -8.60 -29.52 26.67
C VAL A 268 -8.29 -29.11 28.11
N ARG A 269 -7.44 -28.09 28.27
CA ARG A 269 -6.89 -27.70 29.57
C ARG A 269 -6.63 -26.19 29.66
N VAL A 270 -6.90 -25.64 30.84
CA VAL A 270 -6.59 -24.25 31.20
C VAL A 270 -5.16 -24.06 31.69
N CYS A 271 -4.48 -23.04 31.15
CA CYS A 271 -3.12 -22.63 31.46
C CYS A 271 -3.07 -21.37 32.35
N ARG A 272 -3.20 -21.53 33.67
CA ARG A 272 -3.24 -20.43 34.65
C ARG A 272 -1.96 -19.58 34.73
N GLY A 273 -0.82 -20.13 34.31
CA GLY A 273 0.47 -19.45 34.29
C GLY A 273 0.64 -18.43 33.16
N ALA A 274 -0.24 -18.43 32.15
CA ALA A 274 -0.20 -17.46 31.06
C ALA A 274 -0.54 -16.07 31.58
N ASP A 275 0.25 -15.05 31.23
CA ASP A 275 0.08 -13.70 31.79
C ASP A 275 0.05 -12.60 30.75
N ILE A 276 -1.08 -11.90 30.70
CA ILE A 276 -1.27 -10.65 29.96
C ILE A 276 -2.07 -9.62 30.77
N TYR A 277 -2.30 -9.83 32.07
CA TYR A 277 -3.30 -9.08 32.85
C TYR A 277 -4.71 -9.22 32.24
N SER A 278 -5.21 -10.46 32.18
CA SER A 278 -6.59 -10.82 31.85
C SER A 278 -7.20 -11.57 33.05
N ASP A 279 -8.51 -11.40 33.23
CA ASP A 279 -9.37 -12.16 34.15
C ASP A 279 -9.76 -13.53 33.58
N HIS A 280 -9.58 -13.73 32.28
CA HIS A 280 -9.63 -15.04 31.65
C HIS A 280 -8.26 -15.72 31.60
N TYR A 281 -8.28 -17.03 31.71
CA TYR A 281 -7.14 -17.91 31.51
C TYR A 281 -7.11 -18.45 30.08
N LEU A 282 -5.90 -18.67 29.58
CA LEU A 282 -5.70 -19.31 28.28
C LEU A 282 -6.21 -20.76 28.32
N VAL A 283 -7.15 -21.08 27.44
CA VAL A 283 -7.60 -22.46 27.23
C VAL A 283 -6.80 -23.05 26.07
N THR A 284 -6.30 -24.27 26.24
CA THR A 284 -5.51 -24.97 25.21
C THR A 284 -6.15 -26.31 24.89
N ALA A 285 -6.12 -26.68 23.61
CA ALA A 285 -6.61 -27.94 23.09
C ALA A 285 -5.52 -28.63 22.28
N ARG A 286 -5.33 -29.93 22.52
CA ARG A 286 -4.45 -30.78 21.72
C ARG A 286 -5.29 -31.59 20.76
N VAL A 287 -5.05 -31.41 19.46
CA VAL A 287 -5.78 -32.09 18.41
C VAL A 287 -4.82 -32.96 17.60
N LYS A 288 -5.21 -34.21 17.36
CA LYS A 288 -4.47 -35.17 16.55
C LYS A 288 -4.74 -34.88 15.07
N LEU A 289 -4.01 -33.91 14.52
CA LEU A 289 -4.09 -33.52 13.11
C LEU A 289 -2.75 -32.97 12.63
N LYS A 290 -2.26 -33.44 11.49
CA LYS A 290 -1.04 -32.89 10.88
C LYS A 290 -1.40 -31.82 9.84
N LEU A 291 -1.31 -30.55 10.24
CA LEU A 291 -1.39 -29.45 9.27
C LEU A 291 -0.27 -29.56 8.24
N HIS A 292 -0.63 -29.41 6.98
CA HIS A 292 0.25 -29.52 5.84
C HIS A 292 0.35 -28.18 5.16
N LYS A 293 1.57 -27.75 4.82
CA LYS A 293 1.74 -26.51 4.06
C LYS A 293 0.95 -26.65 2.76
N VAL A 294 0.23 -25.60 2.39
CA VAL A 294 -0.18 -25.45 1.00
C VAL A 294 1.13 -25.31 0.23
N VAL A 295 1.49 -26.32 -0.55
CA VAL A 295 2.58 -26.18 -1.52
C VAL A 295 2.00 -25.22 -2.55
N PRO A 296 2.48 -23.97 -2.62
CA PRO A 296 2.06 -23.14 -3.72
C PRO A 296 2.61 -23.79 -4.99
N GLU A 297 1.78 -23.95 -6.02
CA GLU A 297 2.21 -24.43 -7.34
C GLU A 297 3.36 -23.57 -7.90
N SER A 298 3.53 -22.32 -7.42
CA SER A 298 4.67 -21.47 -7.75
C SER A 298 5.55 -21.08 -6.55
N GLN A 299 6.88 -21.02 -6.79
CA GLN A 299 7.85 -20.63 -5.78
C GLN A 299 7.61 -19.19 -5.31
N ARG A 300 7.43 -19.00 -3.99
CA ARG A 300 7.39 -17.66 -3.40
C ARG A 300 8.68 -16.90 -3.70
N ARG A 301 8.54 -15.72 -4.29
CA ARG A 301 9.68 -14.88 -4.65
C ARG A 301 10.42 -14.38 -3.40
N LYS A 302 11.70 -14.75 -3.26
CA LYS A 302 12.59 -14.23 -2.21
C LYS A 302 13.28 -12.97 -2.72
N GLN A 303 13.13 -11.85 -2.02
CA GLN A 303 13.78 -10.59 -2.39
C GLN A 303 15.19 -10.53 -1.80
N LEU A 304 16.16 -10.03 -2.57
CA LEU A 304 17.54 -9.79 -2.11
C LEU A 304 17.60 -8.60 -1.14
N ASP A 305 18.52 -8.65 -0.16
CA ASP A 305 18.71 -7.55 0.79
C ASP A 305 19.74 -6.52 0.31
N VAL A 306 19.39 -5.80 -0.76
CA VAL A 306 20.28 -4.80 -1.35
C VAL A 306 20.59 -3.61 -0.45
N THR A 307 19.87 -3.46 0.67
CA THR A 307 20.17 -2.40 1.66
C THR A 307 21.52 -2.60 2.34
N ARG A 308 22.04 -3.84 2.37
CA ARG A 308 23.37 -4.15 2.90
C ARG A 308 24.51 -3.52 2.10
N LEU A 309 24.29 -3.18 0.83
CA LEU A 309 25.27 -2.45 0.00
C LEU A 309 25.54 -1.02 0.47
N ALA A 310 24.73 -0.50 1.40
CA ALA A 310 25.04 0.77 2.07
C ALA A 310 26.22 0.64 3.04
N CYS A 311 26.54 -0.56 3.51
CA CYS A 311 27.73 -0.83 4.32
C CYS A 311 28.97 -0.91 3.42
N PRO A 312 30.01 -0.08 3.64
CA PRO A 312 31.22 -0.10 2.81
C PRO A 312 31.90 -1.46 2.73
N VAL A 313 31.95 -2.21 3.85
CA VAL A 313 32.58 -3.54 3.92
C VAL A 313 31.84 -4.55 3.04
N THR A 314 30.52 -4.68 3.21
CA THR A 314 29.70 -5.59 2.40
C THR A 314 29.71 -5.17 0.93
N LYS A 315 29.78 -3.87 0.64
CA LYS A 315 29.93 -3.37 -0.73
C LYS A 315 31.26 -3.82 -1.33
N GLN A 316 32.38 -3.67 -0.62
CA GLN A 316 33.69 -4.10 -1.11
C GLN A 316 33.75 -5.60 -1.35
N GLU A 317 33.21 -6.42 -0.43
CA GLU A 317 33.10 -7.87 -0.59
C GLU A 317 32.27 -8.24 -1.84
N PHE A 318 31.13 -7.59 -2.04
CA PHE A 318 30.29 -7.78 -3.22
C PHE A 318 31.04 -7.42 -4.50
N VAL A 319 31.76 -6.30 -4.51
CA VAL A 319 32.53 -5.83 -5.69
C VAL A 319 33.67 -6.79 -6.01
N LEU A 320 34.42 -7.25 -5.01
CA LEU A 320 35.53 -8.18 -5.20
C LEU A 320 35.06 -9.51 -5.78
N GLU A 321 34.03 -10.12 -5.18
CA GLU A 321 33.47 -11.38 -5.67
C GLU A 321 32.91 -11.23 -7.10
N LEU A 322 32.24 -10.10 -7.39
CA LEU A 322 31.70 -9.82 -8.72
C LEU A 322 32.80 -9.72 -9.78
N ARG A 323 33.89 -9.00 -9.49
CA ARG A 323 35.05 -8.87 -10.40
C ARG A 323 35.72 -10.20 -10.64
N ASN A 324 35.99 -10.97 -9.58
CA ASN A 324 36.62 -12.28 -9.69
C ASN A 324 35.84 -13.21 -10.61
N ARG A 325 34.50 -13.24 -10.49
CA ARG A 325 33.66 -14.06 -11.36
C ARG A 325 33.64 -13.59 -12.81
N PHE A 326 33.53 -12.28 -13.07
CA PHE A 326 33.56 -11.79 -14.44
C PHE A 326 34.93 -11.92 -15.11
N ASN A 327 36.02 -11.85 -14.35
CA ASN A 327 37.38 -12.10 -14.88
C ASN A 327 37.58 -13.59 -15.20
N ALA A 328 37.12 -14.50 -14.33
CA ALA A 328 37.18 -15.93 -14.62
C ALA A 328 36.38 -16.29 -15.88
N LEU A 329 35.24 -15.63 -16.11
CA LEU A 329 34.42 -15.83 -17.31
C LEU A 329 35.07 -15.29 -18.58
N THR A 330 35.89 -14.23 -18.52
CA THR A 330 36.63 -13.74 -19.69
C THR A 330 37.76 -14.66 -20.11
N ASP A 331 38.33 -15.42 -19.17
CA ASP A 331 39.43 -16.38 -19.43
C ASP A 331 38.93 -17.72 -20.00
N THR A 332 37.62 -18.01 -19.92
CA THR A 332 37.01 -19.26 -20.44
C THR A 332 36.23 -19.08 -21.74
N SER A 333 36.07 -17.85 -22.22
CA SER A 333 35.13 -17.50 -23.30
C SER A 333 35.75 -17.52 -24.70
N GLU A 334 36.41 -18.61 -25.09
CA GLU A 334 36.85 -18.81 -26.48
C GLU A 334 35.74 -19.34 -27.42
N GLU A 335 34.58 -19.80 -26.92
CA GLU A 335 33.46 -20.23 -27.79
C GLU A 335 32.05 -20.03 -27.16
N ILE A 336 31.64 -18.80 -26.87
CA ILE A 336 30.26 -18.54 -26.37
C ILE A 336 29.50 -17.58 -27.28
N ASP A 337 28.53 -18.18 -27.99
CA ASP A 337 27.42 -17.66 -28.78
C ASP A 337 27.15 -16.14 -28.76
N HIS A 338 27.03 -15.57 -29.96
CA HIS A 338 26.78 -14.14 -30.23
C HIS A 338 25.36 -13.67 -29.86
N ASP A 339 24.49 -14.49 -29.25
CA ASP A 339 23.11 -14.11 -28.94
C ASP A 339 22.98 -13.22 -27.68
N ALA A 340 22.04 -12.27 -27.73
CA ALA A 340 21.79 -11.33 -26.63
C ALA A 340 21.24 -12.04 -25.37
N THR A 341 20.47 -13.13 -25.53
CA THR A 341 19.89 -13.88 -24.40
C THR A 341 20.96 -14.61 -23.61
N ASN A 342 21.88 -15.30 -24.29
CA ASN A 342 22.96 -16.05 -23.64
C ASN A 342 23.94 -15.14 -22.88
N LYS A 343 24.30 -13.99 -23.47
CA LYS A 343 25.07 -12.95 -22.77
C LYS A 343 24.35 -12.43 -21.54
N TRP A 344 23.05 -12.15 -21.66
CA TRP A 344 22.25 -11.67 -20.54
C TRP A 344 22.11 -12.71 -19.42
N ASP A 345 21.86 -13.98 -19.73
CA ASP A 345 21.73 -15.03 -18.73
C ASP A 345 23.03 -15.24 -17.95
N THR A 346 24.19 -15.10 -18.61
CA THR A 346 25.50 -15.11 -17.96
C THR A 346 25.66 -13.93 -16.98
N ILE A 347 25.31 -12.71 -17.42
CA ILE A 347 25.35 -11.50 -16.58
C ILE A 347 24.39 -11.67 -15.38
N LYS A 348 23.16 -12.08 -15.65
CA LYS A 348 22.10 -12.26 -14.66
C LYS A 348 22.48 -13.30 -13.61
N LYS A 349 22.89 -14.49 -14.04
CA LYS A 349 23.31 -15.58 -13.16
C LYS A 349 24.44 -15.11 -12.24
N THR A 350 25.46 -14.46 -12.82
CA THR A 350 26.61 -13.94 -12.06
C THR A 350 26.16 -12.94 -10.98
N TYR A 351 25.38 -11.93 -11.35
CA TYR A 351 24.89 -10.94 -10.38
C TYR A 351 24.01 -11.55 -9.28
N VAL A 352 23.10 -12.47 -9.64
CA VAL A 352 22.17 -13.10 -8.68
C VAL A 352 22.91 -14.04 -7.72
N GLU A 353 23.87 -14.81 -8.20
CA GLU A 353 24.66 -15.73 -7.35
C GLU A 353 25.54 -14.95 -6.38
N VAL A 354 26.26 -13.92 -6.85
CA VAL A 354 27.07 -13.05 -5.99
C VAL A 354 26.20 -12.32 -4.96
N ALA A 355 25.06 -11.77 -5.39
CA ALA A 355 24.14 -11.11 -4.47
C ALA A 355 23.56 -12.08 -3.43
N THR A 356 23.26 -13.32 -3.83
CA THR A 356 22.74 -14.34 -2.91
C THR A 356 23.81 -14.75 -1.90
N LYS A 357 25.07 -14.89 -2.32
CA LYS A 357 26.22 -15.21 -1.46
C LYS A 357 26.50 -14.09 -0.46
N VAL A 358 26.65 -12.85 -0.93
CA VAL A 358 27.12 -11.72 -0.10
C VAL A 358 25.98 -11.01 0.63
N LEU A 359 24.92 -10.65 -0.09
CA LEU A 359 23.80 -9.86 0.45
C LEU A 359 22.76 -10.76 1.13
N GLY A 360 22.54 -11.96 0.60
CA GLY A 360 21.48 -12.85 1.04
C GLY A 360 20.09 -12.29 0.77
N HIS A 361 19.08 -12.97 1.31
CA HIS A 361 17.69 -12.55 1.15
C HIS A 361 17.23 -11.64 2.28
N LYS A 362 16.38 -10.68 1.93
CA LYS A 362 15.74 -9.76 2.86
C LYS A 362 14.95 -10.54 3.89
N LYS A 363 15.44 -10.53 5.13
CA LYS A 363 14.69 -11.05 6.26
C LYS A 363 13.62 -10.04 6.61
N LYS A 364 12.39 -10.51 6.85
CA LYS A 364 11.35 -9.69 7.47
C LYS A 364 11.76 -9.44 8.93
N ASN A 365 12.68 -8.52 9.12
CA ASN A 365 12.97 -7.96 10.43
C ASN A 365 11.94 -6.87 10.63
N HIS A 366 10.87 -7.22 11.33
CA HIS A 366 10.20 -6.18 12.07
C HIS A 366 11.19 -5.72 13.16
N LYS A 367 11.14 -4.46 13.59
CA LYS A 367 11.92 -3.99 14.74
C LYS A 367 11.05 -4.10 15.97
N GLU A 368 11.54 -4.78 17.01
CA GLU A 368 10.82 -4.82 18.29
C GLU A 368 10.89 -3.40 18.82
N TRP A 369 9.74 -2.74 18.90
CA TRP A 369 9.68 -1.40 19.43
C TRP A 369 9.70 -1.42 20.97
N LEU A 370 9.41 -2.58 21.58
CA LEU A 370 9.55 -2.81 23.02
C LEU A 370 11.02 -3.05 23.38
N THR A 371 11.50 -2.38 24.41
CA THR A 371 12.86 -2.50 24.91
C THR A 371 13.03 -3.74 25.79
N PRO A 372 14.28 -4.25 25.96
CA PRO A 372 14.57 -5.32 26.92
C PRO A 372 14.11 -5.01 28.35
N GLU A 373 14.17 -3.73 28.76
CA GLU A 373 13.71 -3.28 30.08
C GLU A 373 12.21 -3.49 30.28
N THR A 374 11.39 -3.15 29.27
CA THR A 374 9.94 -3.40 29.35
C THR A 374 9.63 -4.90 29.42
N TRP A 375 10.39 -5.74 28.70
CA TRP A 375 10.27 -7.19 28.81
C TRP A 375 10.63 -7.72 30.20
N LYS A 376 11.68 -7.18 30.84
CA LYS A 376 12.04 -7.52 32.22
C LYS A 376 10.87 -7.27 33.18
N LYS A 377 10.23 -6.09 33.09
CA LYS A 377 9.06 -5.75 33.93
C LYS A 377 7.86 -6.68 33.68
N ILE A 378 7.63 -7.10 32.44
CA ILE A 378 6.58 -8.07 32.10
C ILE A 378 6.87 -9.43 32.76
N GLU A 379 8.12 -9.90 32.72
CA GLU A 379 8.49 -11.16 33.38
C GLU A 379 8.38 -11.04 34.91
N GLU A 380 8.79 -9.93 35.52
CA GLU A 380 8.59 -9.66 36.95
C GLU A 380 7.10 -9.71 37.34
N ARG A 381 6.21 -9.11 36.53
CA ARG A 381 4.75 -9.18 36.73
C ARG A 381 4.27 -10.63 36.70
N LYS A 382 4.79 -11.43 35.76
CA LYS A 382 4.47 -12.84 35.66
C LYS A 382 4.93 -13.65 36.87
N GLN A 383 6.14 -13.39 37.38
CA GLN A 383 6.63 -14.05 38.59
C GLN A 383 5.72 -13.75 39.80
N LEU A 384 5.19 -12.53 39.90
CA LEU A 384 4.18 -12.20 40.92
C LEU A 384 2.88 -12.99 40.73
N LYS A 385 2.41 -13.16 39.49
CA LYS A 385 1.24 -14.03 39.21
C LYS A 385 1.49 -15.47 39.64
N ILE A 386 2.67 -16.02 39.35
CA ILE A 386 3.02 -17.39 39.77
C ILE A 386 3.04 -17.50 41.30
N LYS A 387 3.65 -16.52 41.99
CA LYS A 387 3.63 -16.45 43.47
C LYS A 387 2.20 -16.34 44.02
N MET A 388 1.30 -15.63 43.35
CA MET A 388 -0.10 -15.53 43.75
C MET A 388 -0.82 -16.87 43.65
N LEU A 389 -0.45 -17.72 42.70
CA LEU A 389 -1.02 -19.06 42.52
C LEU A 389 -0.54 -20.07 43.58
N SER A 390 0.59 -19.81 44.26
CA SER A 390 1.23 -20.75 45.18
C SER A 390 1.08 -20.39 46.66
N LYS A 391 0.52 -19.22 47.03
CA LYS A 391 0.41 -18.75 48.42
C LYS A 391 -1.01 -18.89 49.01
N SER A 392 -1.08 -19.01 50.34
CA SER A 392 -2.33 -19.05 51.12
C SER A 392 -3.16 -17.77 50.97
N ALA A 393 -4.48 -17.85 51.18
CA ALA A 393 -5.44 -16.78 50.93
C ALA A 393 -5.07 -15.42 51.56
N ARG A 394 -4.46 -15.41 52.76
CA ARG A 394 -4.04 -14.19 53.47
C ARG A 394 -2.85 -13.48 52.83
N LEU A 395 -1.92 -14.22 52.21
CA LEU A 395 -0.76 -13.66 51.50
C LEU A 395 -1.07 -13.27 50.04
N GLN A 396 -2.22 -13.69 49.50
CA GLN A 396 -2.62 -13.37 48.13
C GLN A 396 -2.92 -11.88 47.94
N GLN A 397 -3.41 -11.18 48.97
CA GLN A 397 -3.78 -9.76 48.85
C GLN A 397 -2.56 -8.85 48.60
N GLN A 398 -1.48 -9.02 49.38
CA GLN A 398 -0.24 -8.26 49.20
C GLN A 398 0.40 -8.53 47.82
N VAL A 399 0.41 -9.79 47.38
CA VAL A 399 0.95 -10.17 46.06
C VAL A 399 0.07 -9.63 44.93
N GLN A 400 -1.25 -9.58 45.12
CA GLN A 400 -2.20 -9.01 44.16
C GLN A 400 -2.02 -7.49 44.01
N GLU A 401 -1.76 -6.77 45.11
CA GLU A 401 -1.41 -5.35 45.07
C GLU A 401 -0.07 -5.12 44.36
N ALA A 402 0.96 -5.91 44.67
CA ALA A 402 2.24 -5.87 43.96
C ALA A 402 2.09 -6.17 42.46
N TYR A 403 1.25 -7.15 42.09
CA TYR A 403 0.94 -7.49 40.70
C TYR A 403 0.25 -6.33 39.98
N LYS A 404 -0.74 -5.68 40.62
CA LYS A 404 -1.38 -4.47 40.11
C LYS A 404 -0.38 -3.31 39.96
N GLY A 405 0.51 -3.12 40.93
CA GLY A 405 1.58 -2.11 40.88
C GLY A 405 2.53 -2.33 39.71
N LYS A 406 3.00 -3.58 39.53
CA LYS A 406 3.90 -3.95 38.45
C LYS A 406 3.24 -3.83 37.08
N ASP A 407 1.94 -4.10 36.94
CA ASP A 407 1.20 -3.83 35.70
C ASP A 407 1.20 -2.33 35.33
N LYS A 408 1.09 -1.42 36.31
CA LYS A 408 1.21 0.03 36.08
C LYS A 408 2.60 0.40 35.56
N GLU A 409 3.67 -0.21 36.10
CA GLU A 409 5.04 -0.03 35.61
C GLU A 409 5.22 -0.54 34.17
N VAL A 410 4.72 -1.73 33.86
CA VAL A 410 4.72 -2.30 32.49
C VAL A 410 4.01 -1.35 31.53
N LYS A 411 2.81 -0.88 31.88
CA LYS A 411 2.04 0.09 31.09
C LYS A 411 2.78 1.42 30.92
N LYS A 412 3.54 1.89 31.91
CA LYS A 412 4.37 3.10 31.80
C LYS A 412 5.54 2.88 30.84
N SER A 413 6.30 1.80 31.02
CA SER A 413 7.47 1.44 30.20
C SER A 413 7.09 1.24 28.73
N ALA A 414 6.04 0.45 28.46
CA ALA A 414 5.53 0.23 27.11
C ALA A 414 5.02 1.51 26.43
N ARG A 415 4.50 2.50 27.19
CA ARG A 415 4.12 3.80 26.61
C ARG A 415 5.35 4.63 26.21
N ASN A 416 6.44 4.56 26.96
CA ASN A 416 7.69 5.25 26.65
C ASN A 416 8.36 4.66 25.41
N ASP A 417 8.46 3.33 25.33
CA ASP A 417 8.98 2.62 24.16
C ASP A 417 8.22 2.98 22.88
N LYS A 418 6.88 3.01 22.95
CA LYS A 418 6.01 3.38 21.82
C LYS A 418 6.23 4.82 21.39
N ARG A 419 6.49 5.73 22.34
CA ARG A 419 6.81 7.15 22.08
C ARG A 419 8.11 7.26 21.30
N SER A 420 9.19 6.67 21.79
CA SER A 420 10.51 6.73 21.13
C SER A 420 10.46 6.19 19.71
N TYR A 421 9.74 5.09 19.50
CA TYR A 421 9.50 4.53 18.17
C TYR A 421 8.79 5.52 17.22
N VAL A 422 7.71 6.16 17.67
CA VAL A 422 6.97 7.13 16.86
C VAL A 422 7.76 8.40 16.59
N GLU A 423 8.58 8.87 17.55
CA GLU A 423 9.46 10.02 17.35
C GLU A 423 10.51 9.75 16.27
N GLY A 424 11.11 8.55 16.26
CA GLY A 424 12.00 8.11 15.18
C GLY A 424 11.31 8.14 13.81
N LEU A 425 10.07 7.64 13.73
CA LEU A 425 9.28 7.70 12.49
C LEU A 425 8.96 9.13 12.05
N ALA A 426 8.63 10.03 12.98
CA ALA A 426 8.33 11.40 12.63
C ALA A 426 9.57 12.17 12.12
N ALA A 427 10.75 11.90 12.69
CA ALA A 427 12.01 12.44 12.19
C ALA A 427 12.33 11.92 10.78
N GLU A 428 12.09 10.63 10.53
CA GLU A 428 12.21 10.02 9.20
C GLU A 428 11.26 10.67 8.19
N ALA A 429 10.00 10.94 8.58
CA ALA A 429 9.00 11.57 7.73
C ALA A 429 9.34 13.03 7.40
N GLU A 430 9.86 13.80 8.36
CA GLU A 430 10.31 15.17 8.13
C GLU A 430 11.49 15.21 7.17
N SER A 431 12.51 14.38 7.40
CA SER A 431 13.66 14.25 6.50
C SER A 431 13.24 13.84 5.08
N ALA A 432 12.30 12.90 4.97
CA ALA A 432 11.72 12.50 3.69
C ALA A 432 10.97 13.66 3.01
N ALA A 433 10.15 14.41 3.75
CA ALA A 433 9.43 15.56 3.21
C ALA A 433 10.38 16.66 2.73
N ALA A 434 11.44 16.94 3.49
CA ALA A 434 12.49 17.90 3.12
C ALA A 434 13.22 17.50 1.83
N ARG A 435 13.46 16.20 1.63
CA ARG A 435 14.03 15.64 0.39
C ARG A 435 13.01 15.49 -0.76
N GLY A 436 11.75 15.85 -0.55
CA GLY A 436 10.67 15.66 -1.56
C GLY A 436 10.23 14.21 -1.75
N GLU A 437 10.59 13.29 -0.85
CA GLU A 437 10.25 11.86 -0.89
C GLU A 437 8.84 11.58 -0.36
N LEU A 438 7.81 12.12 -1.03
CA LEU A 438 6.41 11.98 -0.63
C LEU A 438 5.95 10.53 -0.42
N SER A 439 6.55 9.58 -1.16
CA SER A 439 6.27 8.14 -0.98
C SER A 439 6.68 7.63 0.40
N THR A 440 7.85 8.05 0.88
CA THR A 440 8.38 7.70 2.21
C THR A 440 7.50 8.33 3.30
N VAL A 441 7.15 9.61 3.14
CA VAL A 441 6.20 10.31 4.05
C VAL A 441 4.87 9.57 4.14
N TYR A 442 4.32 9.15 3.00
CA TYR A 442 3.05 8.42 2.95
C TYR A 442 3.15 7.04 3.62
N LYS A 443 4.23 6.29 3.38
CA LYS A 443 4.47 4.98 4.04
C LYS A 443 4.57 5.13 5.56
N ILE A 444 5.30 6.13 6.02
CA ILE A 444 5.45 6.42 7.46
C ILE A 444 4.10 6.83 8.05
N THR A 445 3.32 7.64 7.34
CA THR A 445 1.99 8.07 7.79
C THR A 445 1.04 6.89 7.90
N LYS A 446 1.04 5.96 6.93
CA LYS A 446 0.30 4.69 7.04
C LYS A 446 0.73 3.89 8.28
N ARG A 447 2.05 3.80 8.53
CA ARG A 447 2.61 3.13 9.70
C ARG A 447 2.17 3.77 11.01
N LEU A 448 2.12 5.10 11.07
CA LEU A 448 1.70 5.86 12.24
C LEU A 448 0.20 5.80 12.50
N CYS A 449 -0.62 5.75 11.44
CA CYS A 449 -2.07 5.62 11.55
C CYS A 449 -2.53 4.22 11.99
N GLY A 450 -1.63 3.23 12.08
CA GLY A 450 -2.00 1.84 12.33
C GLY A 450 -2.72 1.15 11.16
N ASN A 451 -2.89 1.84 10.03
CA ASN A 451 -3.57 1.34 8.84
C ASN A 451 -2.63 0.49 7.98
N TYR A 452 -2.08 -0.58 8.57
CA TYR A 452 -1.45 -1.66 7.83
C TYR A 452 -2.50 -2.67 7.36
N THR A 453 -3.47 -2.21 6.59
CA THR A 453 -4.27 -3.13 5.79
C THR A 453 -3.41 -3.53 4.59
N THR A 454 -2.74 -4.69 4.68
CA THR A 454 -2.46 -5.44 3.46
C THR A 454 -3.83 -5.85 2.93
N HIS A 455 -4.28 -5.14 1.89
CA HIS A 455 -5.58 -5.35 1.25
C HIS A 455 -5.60 -6.73 0.58
N SER A 456 -5.88 -7.77 1.36
CA SER A 456 -6.20 -9.12 0.91
C SER A 456 -7.68 -9.42 1.23
N ALA A 457 -8.55 -8.43 1.04
CA ALA A 457 -9.98 -8.68 1.08
C ALA A 457 -10.34 -9.63 -0.09
N PRO A 458 -11.30 -10.53 0.11
CA PRO A 458 -11.87 -11.33 -0.97
C PRO A 458 -12.25 -10.46 -2.19
N VAL A 459 -12.05 -11.00 -3.39
CA VAL A 459 -12.32 -10.29 -4.66
C VAL A 459 -13.70 -10.68 -5.16
N LYS A 460 -14.43 -9.77 -5.80
CA LYS A 460 -15.71 -10.11 -6.46
C LYS A 460 -15.49 -10.72 -7.85
N GLY A 461 -16.24 -11.79 -8.15
CA GLY A 461 -16.41 -12.32 -9.50
C GLY A 461 -17.15 -11.33 -10.41
N LYS A 462 -17.20 -11.63 -11.72
CA LYS A 462 -17.97 -10.82 -12.69
C LYS A 462 -19.48 -10.84 -12.38
N ASP A 463 -19.97 -11.95 -11.81
CA ASP A 463 -21.34 -12.17 -11.34
C ASP A 463 -21.66 -11.52 -9.97
N GLY A 464 -20.67 -10.91 -9.32
CA GLY A 464 -20.81 -10.32 -7.99
C GLY A 464 -20.60 -11.28 -6.81
N SER A 465 -20.33 -12.56 -7.06
CA SER A 465 -19.99 -13.56 -6.04
C SER A 465 -18.65 -13.23 -5.36
N THR A 466 -18.46 -13.66 -4.11
CA THR A 466 -17.23 -13.37 -3.36
C THR A 466 -16.24 -14.53 -3.46
N ILE A 467 -15.08 -14.28 -4.07
CA ILE A 467 -14.02 -15.26 -4.28
C ILE A 467 -13.07 -15.26 -3.07
N THR A 468 -13.05 -16.36 -2.33
CA THR A 468 -12.30 -16.50 -1.06
C THR A 468 -10.95 -17.20 -1.23
N THR A 469 -10.79 -18.05 -2.25
CA THR A 469 -9.56 -18.83 -2.45
C THR A 469 -8.45 -18.02 -3.15
N GLU A 470 -7.18 -18.27 -2.81
CA GLU A 470 -6.06 -17.53 -3.42
C GLU A 470 -5.89 -17.86 -4.91
N ARG A 471 -6.22 -19.08 -5.35
CA ARG A 471 -6.10 -19.52 -6.75
C ARG A 471 -7.15 -18.84 -7.63
N GLU A 472 -8.42 -18.95 -7.30
CA GLU A 472 -9.50 -18.30 -8.06
C GLU A 472 -9.34 -16.77 -8.04
N GLN A 473 -8.84 -16.19 -6.93
CA GLN A 473 -8.49 -14.78 -6.91
C GLN A 473 -7.39 -14.45 -7.91
N ALA A 474 -6.33 -15.27 -8.01
CA ALA A 474 -5.27 -15.10 -8.99
C ALA A 474 -5.80 -15.20 -10.42
N ASP A 475 -6.64 -16.19 -10.71
CA ASP A 475 -7.27 -16.41 -12.02
C ASP A 475 -8.15 -15.21 -12.40
N ARG A 476 -8.97 -14.73 -11.46
CA ARG A 476 -9.78 -13.51 -11.64
C ARG A 476 -8.92 -12.28 -11.94
N TRP A 477 -7.73 -12.16 -11.34
CA TRP A 477 -6.80 -11.07 -11.65
C TRP A 477 -6.15 -11.22 -13.02
N VAL A 478 -5.76 -12.43 -13.42
CA VAL A 478 -5.24 -12.72 -14.77
C VAL A 478 -6.28 -12.36 -15.80
N GLU A 479 -7.51 -12.85 -15.65
CA GLU A 479 -8.66 -12.53 -16.49
C GLU A 479 -8.85 -11.01 -16.61
N TYR A 480 -8.90 -10.29 -15.49
CA TYR A 480 -9.06 -8.84 -15.48
C TYR A 480 -7.95 -8.10 -16.24
N PHE A 481 -6.67 -8.44 -15.98
CA PHE A 481 -5.56 -7.74 -16.64
C PHE A 481 -5.39 -8.17 -18.10
N CYS A 482 -5.78 -9.39 -18.45
CA CYS A 482 -5.88 -9.83 -19.84
C CYS A 482 -6.91 -8.96 -20.58
N ASP A 483 -8.12 -8.78 -20.04
CA ASP A 483 -9.16 -7.92 -20.61
C ASP A 483 -8.70 -6.45 -20.75
N VAL A 484 -7.84 -5.96 -19.84
CA VAL A 484 -7.31 -4.59 -19.83
C VAL A 484 -6.18 -4.39 -20.85
N LEU A 485 -5.32 -5.38 -21.06
CA LEU A 485 -4.07 -5.24 -21.82
C LEU A 485 -4.13 -5.87 -23.21
N ASN A 486 -5.31 -6.37 -23.60
CA ASN A 486 -5.57 -7.00 -24.89
C ASN A 486 -6.86 -6.43 -25.51
N HIS A 487 -6.86 -5.12 -25.77
CA HIS A 487 -7.95 -4.47 -26.49
C HIS A 487 -8.04 -4.97 -27.94
N PRO A 488 -9.24 -5.01 -28.55
CA PRO A 488 -9.40 -5.35 -29.95
C PRO A 488 -8.66 -4.34 -30.84
N GLN A 489 -8.26 -4.79 -32.03
CA GLN A 489 -7.65 -3.91 -33.03
C GLN A 489 -8.67 -2.86 -33.50
N PRO A 490 -8.21 -1.63 -33.82
CA PRO A 490 -9.07 -0.63 -34.44
C PRO A 490 -9.62 -1.12 -35.79
N ASP A 491 -10.89 -0.85 -36.09
CA ASP A 491 -11.50 -1.17 -37.39
C ASP A 491 -10.81 -0.42 -38.55
N GLU A 492 -10.46 0.85 -38.30
CA GLU A 492 -9.70 1.71 -39.22
C GLU A 492 -8.42 2.22 -38.54
N PRO A 493 -7.32 1.43 -38.53
CA PRO A 493 -6.08 1.85 -37.90
C PRO A 493 -5.46 3.08 -38.56
N ALA A 494 -4.84 3.94 -37.75
CA ALA A 494 -4.09 5.09 -38.27
C ALA A 494 -2.87 4.65 -39.12
N ASP A 495 -2.77 5.18 -40.33
CA ASP A 495 -1.67 4.90 -41.26
C ASP A 495 -1.01 6.19 -41.79
N PRO A 496 -0.37 7.00 -40.93
CA PRO A 496 0.32 8.19 -41.39
C PRO A 496 1.59 7.83 -42.17
N PRO A 497 1.87 8.48 -43.31
CA PRO A 497 3.11 8.24 -44.05
C PRO A 497 4.33 8.67 -43.22
N PRO A 498 5.48 8.01 -43.39
CA PRO A 498 6.74 8.46 -42.80
C PRO A 498 7.15 9.82 -43.39
N VAL A 499 7.84 10.64 -42.60
CA VAL A 499 8.45 11.87 -43.15
C VAL A 499 9.72 11.52 -43.94
N PRO A 500 10.06 12.27 -45.01
CA PRO A 500 11.26 12.01 -45.81
C PRO A 500 12.56 12.14 -45.00
N ASP A 501 12.64 13.18 -44.16
CA ASP A 501 13.82 13.45 -43.36
C ASP A 501 13.63 13.01 -41.90
N ASP A 502 14.55 12.17 -41.44
CA ASP A 502 14.64 11.80 -40.04
C ASP A 502 15.09 13.00 -39.18
N LEU A 503 14.60 13.06 -37.95
CA LEU A 503 15.12 13.93 -36.91
C LEU A 503 16.59 13.60 -36.66
N ASN A 504 17.39 14.63 -36.36
CA ASN A 504 18.77 14.49 -35.93
C ASN A 504 18.85 13.79 -34.56
N ILE A 505 18.83 12.46 -34.58
CA ILE A 505 18.87 11.54 -33.45
C ILE A 505 20.04 10.59 -33.69
N ASP A 506 20.91 10.42 -32.69
CA ASP A 506 22.08 9.55 -32.79
C ASP A 506 21.68 8.08 -32.90
N THR A 507 22.02 7.44 -34.02
CA THR A 507 21.76 6.04 -34.34
C THR A 507 22.97 5.12 -34.14
N ARG A 508 24.09 5.64 -33.61
CA ARG A 508 25.27 4.83 -33.28
C ARG A 508 25.08 4.00 -32.01
N PRO A 509 25.77 2.88 -31.81
CA PRO A 509 25.67 2.09 -30.57
C PRO A 509 25.92 2.92 -29.29
N PRO A 510 25.33 2.55 -28.14
CA PRO A 510 25.54 3.24 -26.88
C PRO A 510 26.99 3.20 -26.40
N THR A 511 27.54 4.35 -26.03
CA THR A 511 28.91 4.42 -25.50
C THR A 511 28.98 4.00 -24.02
N GLU A 512 30.13 3.52 -23.57
CA GLU A 512 30.35 3.24 -22.14
C GLU A 512 30.04 4.46 -21.25
N ALA A 513 30.39 5.67 -21.69
CA ALA A 513 30.10 6.89 -20.95
C ALA A 513 28.59 7.12 -20.78
N GLU A 514 27.81 6.89 -21.85
CA GLU A 514 26.35 7.00 -21.85
C GLU A 514 25.72 5.97 -20.90
N VAL A 515 26.18 4.72 -20.95
CA VAL A 515 25.75 3.64 -20.07
C VAL A 515 26.07 3.96 -18.60
N LYS A 516 27.32 4.35 -18.32
CA LYS A 516 27.81 4.73 -16.98
C LYS A 516 26.98 5.85 -16.36
N ASN A 517 26.73 6.91 -17.12
CA ASN A 517 25.94 8.05 -16.67
C ASN A 517 24.48 7.66 -16.42
N THR A 518 23.92 6.79 -17.25
CA THR A 518 22.56 6.28 -17.07
C THR A 518 22.43 5.43 -15.81
N ILE A 519 23.35 4.49 -15.56
CA ILE A 519 23.36 3.67 -14.34
C ILE A 519 23.44 4.57 -13.10
N LYS A 520 24.32 5.59 -13.09
CA LYS A 520 24.41 6.56 -11.99
C LYS A 520 23.07 7.26 -11.72
N ALA A 521 22.39 7.69 -12.79
CA ALA A 521 21.13 8.42 -12.71
C ALA A 521 19.91 7.58 -12.31
N MET A 522 19.99 6.23 -12.41
CA MET A 522 18.89 5.35 -12.01
C MET A 522 18.52 5.54 -10.54
N LYS A 523 17.23 5.54 -10.20
CA LYS A 523 16.78 5.71 -8.80
C LYS A 523 16.97 4.42 -8.00
N SER A 524 17.63 4.51 -6.84
CA SER A 524 17.72 3.43 -5.86
C SER A 524 16.39 3.21 -5.13
N GLY A 525 16.23 2.06 -4.47
CA GLY A 525 15.05 1.68 -3.69
C GLY A 525 13.84 1.26 -4.53
N LYS A 526 14.06 0.97 -5.82
CA LYS A 526 13.02 0.50 -6.76
C LYS A 526 12.99 -1.03 -6.78
N ALA A 527 11.80 -1.58 -7.00
CA ALA A 527 11.61 -3.02 -7.12
C ALA A 527 12.13 -3.53 -8.48
N PRO A 528 12.77 -4.70 -8.53
CA PRO A 528 13.32 -5.28 -9.75
C PRO A 528 12.27 -6.07 -10.55
N GLY A 529 12.56 -6.31 -11.83
CA GLY A 529 11.78 -7.21 -12.72
C GLY A 529 11.96 -8.68 -12.35
N ILE A 530 11.68 -9.62 -13.24
CA ILE A 530 11.86 -11.06 -12.96
C ILE A 530 13.31 -11.44 -12.63
N ASP A 531 14.27 -10.74 -13.23
CA ASP A 531 15.72 -10.93 -13.08
C ASP A 531 16.25 -10.72 -11.65
N SER A 532 15.47 -10.06 -10.79
CA SER A 532 15.85 -9.71 -9.41
C SER A 532 17.10 -8.82 -9.30
N ILE A 533 17.52 -8.16 -10.39
CA ILE A 533 18.64 -7.22 -10.39
C ILE A 533 18.16 -5.82 -9.98
N HIS A 534 18.80 -5.27 -8.96
CA HIS A 534 18.52 -3.92 -8.46
C HIS A 534 19.52 -2.88 -8.99
N ALA A 535 19.10 -1.61 -9.03
CA ALA A 535 19.96 -0.50 -9.43
C ALA A 535 21.20 -0.36 -8.52
N GLU A 536 21.05 -0.66 -7.23
CA GLU A 536 22.12 -0.64 -6.24
C GLU A 536 23.25 -1.63 -6.55
N MET A 537 22.91 -2.80 -7.12
CA MET A 537 23.89 -3.80 -7.51
C MET A 537 24.75 -3.30 -8.68
N LEU A 538 24.13 -2.68 -9.68
CA LEU A 538 24.83 -2.07 -10.82
C LEU A 538 25.70 -0.88 -10.38
N LYS A 539 25.22 -0.11 -9.39
CA LYS A 539 25.96 1.03 -8.83
C LYS A 539 27.08 0.63 -7.88
N ALA A 540 27.10 -0.61 -7.39
CA ALA A 540 28.11 -1.08 -6.45
C ALA A 540 29.49 -1.12 -7.10
N ASP A 541 29.57 -1.71 -8.30
CA ASP A 541 30.76 -1.69 -9.16
C ASP A 541 30.44 -1.11 -10.54
N LEU A 542 30.53 0.20 -10.66
CA LEU A 542 30.08 0.90 -11.84
C LEU A 542 30.93 0.58 -13.08
N SER A 543 32.24 0.35 -12.94
CA SER A 543 33.11 0.02 -14.07
C SER A 543 32.73 -1.32 -14.68
N THR A 544 32.61 -2.36 -13.85
CA THR A 544 32.23 -3.70 -14.31
C THR A 544 30.83 -3.70 -14.89
N ALA A 545 29.86 -3.06 -14.22
CA ALA A 545 28.49 -2.95 -14.73
C ALA A 545 28.43 -2.23 -16.08
N THR A 546 29.23 -1.18 -16.27
CA THR A 546 29.28 -0.43 -17.53
C THR A 546 29.84 -1.30 -18.64
N ARG A 547 30.98 -1.95 -18.43
CA ARG A 547 31.63 -2.81 -19.43
C ARG A 547 30.71 -3.94 -19.90
N VAL A 548 30.14 -4.71 -18.96
CA VAL A 548 29.31 -5.88 -19.30
C VAL A 548 27.99 -5.49 -19.97
N LEU A 549 27.36 -4.39 -19.53
CA LEU A 549 26.12 -3.93 -20.13
C LEU A 549 26.34 -3.26 -21.48
N THR A 550 27.48 -2.58 -21.69
CA THR A 550 27.81 -2.00 -23.01
C THR A 550 27.97 -3.11 -24.04
N ASN A 551 28.74 -4.16 -23.75
CA ASN A 551 28.88 -5.30 -24.66
C ASN A 551 27.54 -5.97 -25.00
N LEU A 552 26.65 -6.11 -24.01
CA LEU A 552 25.29 -6.61 -24.23
C LEU A 552 24.50 -5.65 -25.12
N PHE A 553 24.53 -4.34 -24.83
CA PHE A 553 23.80 -3.33 -25.58
C PHE A 553 24.30 -3.22 -27.02
N ASP A 554 25.60 -3.40 -27.30
CA ASP A 554 26.15 -3.43 -28.65
C ASP A 554 25.55 -4.60 -29.45
N THR A 555 25.42 -5.77 -28.81
CA THR A 555 24.81 -6.96 -29.43
C THR A 555 23.32 -6.73 -29.72
N ILE A 556 22.59 -6.16 -28.76
CA ILE A 556 21.18 -5.79 -28.94
C ILE A 556 21.04 -4.72 -30.03
N TRP A 557 21.95 -3.77 -30.08
CA TRP A 557 21.93 -2.67 -31.06
C TRP A 557 22.16 -3.20 -32.46
N ASP A 558 23.13 -4.09 -32.65
CA ASP A 558 23.46 -4.68 -33.95
C ASP A 558 22.34 -5.60 -34.46
N LYS A 559 21.95 -6.58 -33.63
CA LYS A 559 20.98 -7.63 -34.01
C LYS A 559 19.52 -7.22 -33.91
N GLU A 560 19.21 -6.13 -33.21
CA GLU A 560 17.84 -5.71 -32.88
C GLU A 560 17.04 -6.79 -32.13
N THR A 561 17.71 -7.59 -31.29
CA THR A 561 17.09 -8.64 -30.47
C THR A 561 17.34 -8.37 -29.00
N ILE A 562 16.28 -8.36 -28.19
CA ILE A 562 16.40 -8.22 -26.74
C ILE A 562 16.45 -9.59 -26.04
N PRO A 563 17.06 -9.68 -24.84
CA PRO A 563 16.98 -10.89 -24.03
C PRO A 563 15.53 -11.28 -23.72
N SER A 564 15.23 -12.58 -23.75
CA SER A 564 13.88 -13.13 -23.50
C SER A 564 13.25 -12.65 -22.18
N ASP A 565 14.06 -12.51 -21.12
CA ASP A 565 13.63 -11.96 -19.82
C ASP A 565 13.09 -10.52 -19.90
N TRP A 566 13.58 -9.72 -20.85
CA TRP A 566 13.15 -8.32 -21.01
C TRP A 566 11.79 -8.20 -21.70
N GLY A 567 11.36 -9.27 -22.37
CA GLY A 567 10.00 -9.48 -22.88
C GLY A 567 8.98 -9.89 -21.80
N LYS A 568 9.37 -9.95 -20.52
CA LYS A 568 8.50 -10.40 -19.42
C LYS A 568 8.33 -9.34 -18.33
N GLY A 569 7.10 -9.21 -17.83
CA GLY A 569 6.70 -8.24 -16.80
C GLY A 569 5.95 -8.87 -15.63
N LEU A 570 6.13 -8.30 -14.43
CA LEU A 570 5.35 -8.71 -13.25
C LEU A 570 4.38 -7.60 -12.83
N ILE A 571 3.08 -7.86 -12.88
CA ILE A 571 2.05 -6.90 -12.49
C ILE A 571 1.85 -6.89 -10.98
N ILE A 572 2.01 -5.72 -10.37
CA ILE A 572 1.63 -5.44 -8.98
C ILE A 572 0.40 -4.53 -8.97
N LYS A 573 -0.59 -4.91 -8.16
CA LYS A 573 -1.82 -4.14 -7.97
C LYS A 573 -1.66 -3.05 -6.88
N ILE A 574 -2.14 -1.85 -7.19
CA ILE A 574 -2.19 -0.69 -6.29
C ILE A 574 -3.65 -0.23 -6.14
N PRO A 575 -4.15 -0.01 -4.91
CA PRO A 575 -5.54 0.37 -4.71
C PRO A 575 -5.82 1.80 -5.22
N LYS A 576 -6.94 1.96 -5.93
CA LYS A 576 -7.58 3.23 -6.27
C LYS A 576 -8.66 3.56 -5.21
N LYS A 577 -9.51 4.55 -5.48
CA LYS A 577 -10.68 4.88 -4.64
C LYS A 577 -11.82 3.88 -4.92
N GLY A 578 -12.75 3.74 -3.98
CA GLY A 578 -13.93 2.88 -4.12
C GLY A 578 -13.81 1.55 -3.35
N ASN A 579 -14.75 0.62 -3.61
CA ASN A 579 -14.75 -0.70 -3.00
C ASN A 579 -13.58 -1.55 -3.55
N LEU A 580 -12.63 -1.91 -2.70
CA LEU A 580 -11.42 -2.66 -3.07
C LEU A 580 -11.68 -4.15 -3.36
N GLN A 581 -12.89 -4.64 -3.16
CA GLN A 581 -13.30 -5.98 -3.63
C GLN A 581 -13.50 -6.02 -5.16
N VAL A 582 -13.69 -4.85 -5.81
CA VAL A 582 -13.90 -4.75 -7.27
C VAL A 582 -12.57 -4.51 -7.98
N CYS A 583 -12.26 -5.28 -9.02
CA CYS A 583 -10.99 -5.23 -9.75
C CYS A 583 -10.68 -3.87 -10.41
N ASP A 584 -11.68 -3.17 -10.96
CA ASP A 584 -11.50 -1.85 -11.61
C ASP A 584 -10.93 -0.78 -10.68
N ASN A 585 -11.20 -0.92 -9.37
CA ASN A 585 -10.68 -0.06 -8.32
C ASN A 585 -9.22 -0.36 -7.96
N TRP A 586 -8.50 -1.06 -8.84
CA TRP A 586 -7.07 -1.31 -8.75
C TRP A 586 -6.35 -0.83 -10.00
N ARG A 587 -5.08 -0.46 -9.81
CA ARG A 587 -4.14 -0.12 -10.88
C ARG A 587 -3.04 -1.17 -10.94
N GLY A 588 -2.83 -1.76 -12.11
CA GLY A 588 -1.66 -2.61 -12.38
C GLY A 588 -0.43 -1.75 -12.67
N ILE A 589 0.69 -2.06 -12.04
CA ILE A 589 2.01 -1.53 -12.44
C ILE A 589 2.92 -2.71 -12.75
N THR A 590 3.54 -2.68 -13.92
CA THR A 590 4.45 -3.73 -14.37
C THR A 590 5.87 -3.45 -13.88
N LEU A 591 6.42 -4.40 -13.12
CA LEU A 591 7.83 -4.44 -12.79
C LEU A 591 8.61 -5.02 -13.97
N LEU A 592 9.61 -4.27 -14.43
CA LEU A 592 10.48 -4.62 -15.56
C LEU A 592 11.94 -4.67 -15.08
N SER A 593 12.78 -5.38 -15.84
CA SER A 593 14.23 -5.47 -15.62
C SER A 593 14.87 -4.09 -15.44
N ILE A 594 15.80 -3.97 -14.48
CA ILE A 594 16.53 -2.71 -14.27
C ILE A 594 17.53 -2.47 -15.41
N PRO A 595 18.34 -3.45 -15.85
CA PRO A 595 19.17 -3.30 -17.05
C PRO A 595 18.37 -2.95 -18.31
N SER A 596 17.19 -3.53 -18.54
CA SER A 596 16.35 -3.11 -19.69
C SER A 596 15.91 -1.64 -19.57
N LYS A 597 15.64 -1.16 -18.34
CA LYS A 597 15.37 0.26 -18.09
C LYS A 597 16.57 1.16 -18.32
N VAL A 598 17.80 0.69 -18.11
CA VAL A 598 19.02 1.43 -18.46
C VAL A 598 19.05 1.64 -19.97
N PHE A 599 18.84 0.58 -20.76
CA PHE A 599 18.77 0.69 -22.23
C PHE A 599 17.63 1.60 -22.71
N CYS A 600 16.41 1.42 -22.17
CA CYS A 600 15.28 2.29 -22.48
C CYS A 600 15.53 3.77 -22.11
N ARG A 601 16.32 4.03 -21.07
CA ARG A 601 16.65 5.41 -20.64
C ARG A 601 17.67 6.05 -21.58
N ILE A 602 18.57 5.27 -22.15
CA ILE A 602 19.49 5.70 -23.22
C ILE A 602 18.68 6.11 -24.45
N LEU A 603 17.80 5.22 -24.94
CA LEU A 603 16.90 5.52 -26.07
C LEU A 603 16.07 6.78 -25.81
N LEU A 604 15.48 6.90 -24.61
CA LEU A 604 14.73 8.09 -24.22
C LEU A 604 15.59 9.36 -24.27
N GLY A 605 16.81 9.31 -23.75
CA GLY A 605 17.72 10.47 -23.73
C GLY A 605 18.03 11.00 -25.13
N ARG A 606 18.09 10.11 -26.12
CA ARG A 606 18.35 10.45 -27.53
C ARG A 606 17.14 11.04 -28.24
N ILE A 607 15.93 10.53 -27.97
CA ILE A 607 14.72 10.99 -28.66
C ILE A 607 14.02 12.17 -27.96
N GLU A 608 14.16 12.32 -26.64
CA GLU A 608 13.35 13.23 -25.82
C GLU A 608 13.44 14.68 -26.31
N THR A 609 14.65 15.19 -26.55
CA THR A 609 14.85 16.58 -26.98
C THR A 609 14.36 16.83 -28.41
N ALA A 610 14.54 15.86 -29.31
CA ALA A 610 14.15 16.00 -30.70
C ALA A 610 12.62 15.97 -30.85
N ILE A 611 11.95 15.03 -30.16
CA ILE A 611 10.49 14.91 -30.14
C ILE A 611 9.85 16.11 -29.43
N ASP A 612 10.39 16.54 -28.28
CA ASP A 612 9.81 17.64 -27.48
C ASP A 612 9.69 18.95 -28.27
N LYS A 613 10.61 19.20 -29.21
CA LYS A 613 10.56 20.35 -30.14
C LYS A 613 9.40 20.27 -31.14
N LYS A 614 8.97 19.05 -31.50
CA LYS A 614 7.83 18.84 -32.41
C LYS A 614 6.50 18.92 -31.66
N LEU A 615 6.40 18.44 -30.42
CA LEU A 615 5.14 18.37 -29.65
C LEU A 615 4.44 19.73 -29.48
N ARG A 616 3.10 19.73 -29.49
CA ARG A 616 2.26 20.92 -29.28
C ARG A 616 2.53 21.61 -27.93
N GLN A 617 2.36 22.92 -27.84
CA GLN A 617 2.63 23.67 -26.60
C GLN A 617 1.56 23.44 -25.52
N GLU A 618 0.36 23.06 -25.95
CA GLU A 618 -0.84 22.79 -25.16
C GLU A 618 -0.69 21.57 -24.26
N GLN A 619 0.18 20.61 -24.62
CA GLN A 619 0.46 19.41 -23.84
C GLN A 619 1.55 19.69 -22.79
N ALA A 620 1.18 19.61 -21.50
CA ALA A 620 2.08 19.82 -20.37
C ALA A 620 2.48 18.53 -19.62
N GLY A 621 1.75 17.43 -19.82
CA GLY A 621 1.99 16.17 -19.12
C GLY A 621 3.34 15.56 -19.48
N PHE A 622 4.04 14.98 -18.49
CA PHE A 622 5.33 14.30 -18.62
C PHE A 622 6.49 15.10 -19.25
N ARG A 623 6.35 16.41 -19.45
CA ARG A 623 7.37 17.25 -20.06
C ARG A 623 8.18 18.02 -19.02
N LYS A 624 9.46 18.24 -19.30
CA LYS A 624 10.35 18.97 -18.39
C LYS A 624 9.87 20.40 -18.20
N ARG A 625 9.90 20.88 -16.95
CA ARG A 625 9.54 22.25 -16.55
C ARG A 625 8.09 22.66 -16.83
N ARG A 626 7.19 21.69 -17.03
CA ARG A 626 5.73 21.90 -17.12
C ARG A 626 5.05 21.07 -16.03
N GLY A 627 4.08 21.65 -15.33
CA GLY A 627 3.37 20.99 -14.23
C GLY A 627 1.86 21.21 -14.29
N CYS A 628 1.14 20.57 -13.37
CA CYS A 628 -0.31 20.77 -13.27
C CYS A 628 -0.68 22.21 -12.95
N THR A 629 0.17 22.90 -12.17
CA THR A 629 -0.02 24.30 -11.80
C THR A 629 -0.10 25.21 -13.03
N ASP A 630 0.69 24.95 -14.08
CA ASP A 630 0.68 25.70 -15.34
C ASP A 630 -0.72 25.68 -15.98
N GLN A 631 -1.30 24.49 -16.18
CA GLN A 631 -2.60 24.33 -16.81
C GLN A 631 -3.75 24.81 -15.92
N ILE A 632 -3.71 24.51 -14.62
CA ILE A 632 -4.70 25.01 -13.64
C ILE A 632 -4.69 26.54 -13.63
N PHE A 633 -3.50 27.15 -13.64
CA PHE A 633 -3.35 28.59 -13.66
C PHE A 633 -3.90 29.20 -14.96
N ALA A 634 -3.52 28.65 -16.11
CA ALA A 634 -3.99 29.11 -17.41
C ALA A 634 -5.53 29.05 -17.50
N LEU A 635 -6.11 27.88 -17.22
CA LEU A 635 -7.57 27.67 -17.27
C LEU A 635 -8.31 28.61 -16.31
N ARG A 636 -7.81 28.80 -15.09
CA ARG A 636 -8.41 29.75 -14.14
C ARG A 636 -8.38 31.18 -14.66
N ASN A 637 -7.28 31.64 -15.25
CA ASN A 637 -7.22 32.99 -15.81
C ASN A 637 -8.18 33.13 -17.01
N ILE A 638 -8.28 32.12 -17.88
CA ILE A 638 -9.21 32.11 -19.02
C ILE A 638 -10.66 32.27 -18.55
N ILE A 639 -11.09 31.47 -17.57
CA ILE A 639 -12.44 31.57 -17.02
C ILE A 639 -12.66 32.94 -16.35
N GLU A 640 -11.65 33.49 -15.67
CA GLU A 640 -11.74 34.79 -14.97
C GLU A 640 -11.97 35.93 -15.97
N GLN A 641 -11.15 35.96 -17.04
CA GLN A 641 -11.29 36.94 -18.11
C GLN A 641 -12.59 36.77 -18.87
N THR A 642 -13.00 35.52 -19.14
CA THR A 642 -14.28 35.22 -19.80
C THR A 642 -15.46 35.80 -19.02
N LEU A 643 -15.47 35.63 -17.70
CA LEU A 643 -16.49 36.20 -16.81
C LEU A 643 -16.46 37.74 -16.76
N GLU A 644 -15.25 38.33 -16.71
CA GLU A 644 -15.08 39.79 -16.64
C GLU A 644 -15.58 40.50 -17.91
N TRP A 645 -15.28 39.93 -19.07
CA TRP A 645 -15.59 40.49 -20.39
C TRP A 645 -16.89 39.94 -21.01
N ASN A 646 -17.64 39.14 -20.25
CA ASN A 646 -18.92 38.58 -20.67
C ASN A 646 -18.88 37.86 -22.04
N CYS A 647 -17.81 37.12 -22.32
CA CYS A 647 -17.73 36.30 -23.53
C CYS A 647 -18.24 34.87 -23.24
N PRO A 648 -18.83 34.18 -24.23
CA PRO A 648 -19.24 32.79 -24.07
C PRO A 648 -18.01 31.87 -24.13
N LEU A 649 -18.02 30.82 -23.31
CA LEU A 649 -16.99 29.79 -23.28
C LEU A 649 -17.61 28.43 -22.96
N TYR A 650 -17.24 27.44 -23.74
CA TYR A 650 -17.47 26.03 -23.45
C TYR A 650 -16.12 25.37 -23.16
N ILE A 651 -16.11 24.51 -22.14
CA ILE A 651 -14.97 23.68 -21.78
C ILE A 651 -15.46 22.23 -21.80
N ASN A 652 -14.89 21.38 -22.66
CA ASN A 652 -15.15 19.94 -22.64
C ASN A 652 -13.96 19.22 -22.00
N PHE A 653 -14.18 18.66 -20.81
CA PHE A 653 -13.18 17.89 -20.06
C PHE A 653 -13.28 16.42 -20.45
N ILE A 654 -12.23 15.87 -21.05
CA ILE A 654 -12.26 14.55 -21.69
C ILE A 654 -11.37 13.59 -20.92
N ASP A 655 -11.91 12.40 -20.60
CA ASP A 655 -11.22 11.29 -19.96
C ASP A 655 -11.26 10.08 -20.91
N PHE A 656 -10.15 9.36 -21.06
CA PHE A 656 -10.12 8.13 -21.85
C PHE A 656 -10.25 6.88 -20.96
N LYS A 657 -10.92 5.85 -21.47
CA LYS A 657 -10.98 4.54 -20.79
C LYS A 657 -9.61 3.89 -20.87
N LYS A 658 -8.93 3.76 -19.72
CA LYS A 658 -7.65 3.03 -19.57
C LYS A 658 -6.58 3.45 -20.61
N ALA A 659 -6.46 4.75 -20.90
CA ALA A 659 -5.68 5.32 -22.01
C ALA A 659 -4.32 4.66 -22.31
N PHE A 660 -3.49 4.43 -21.28
CA PHE A 660 -2.18 3.82 -21.43
C PHE A 660 -2.24 2.35 -21.88
N ASP A 661 -3.27 1.62 -21.47
CA ASP A 661 -3.43 0.19 -21.70
C ASP A 661 -4.05 -0.13 -23.08
N SER A 662 -4.58 0.89 -23.78
CA SER A 662 -5.37 0.72 -25.00
C SER A 662 -4.66 1.10 -26.32
N ILE A 663 -3.48 1.71 -26.27
CA ILE A 663 -2.74 2.15 -27.47
C ILE A 663 -2.44 0.96 -28.39
N HIS A 664 -2.81 1.06 -29.66
CA HIS A 664 -2.52 0.05 -30.68
C HIS A 664 -1.06 0.12 -31.17
N HIS A 665 -0.32 -1.00 -31.11
CA HIS A 665 1.14 -1.02 -31.33
C HIS A 665 1.54 -0.65 -32.75
N ASP A 666 0.92 -1.24 -33.78
CA ASP A 666 1.32 -0.97 -35.17
C ASP A 666 1.14 0.52 -35.55
N THR A 667 0.07 1.13 -35.03
CA THR A 667 -0.19 2.56 -35.24
C THR A 667 0.83 3.43 -34.53
N LEU A 668 1.31 3.01 -33.35
CA LEU A 668 2.35 3.72 -32.60
C LEU A 668 3.66 3.77 -33.41
N TRP A 669 4.09 2.67 -34.03
CA TRP A 669 5.31 2.63 -34.83
C TRP A 669 5.24 3.54 -36.05
N LYS A 670 4.11 3.50 -36.76
CA LYS A 670 3.84 4.37 -37.91
C LYS A 670 3.82 5.84 -37.53
N ILE A 671 3.18 6.20 -36.41
CA ILE A 671 3.17 7.57 -35.89
C ILE A 671 4.60 8.01 -35.51
N LEU A 672 5.43 7.17 -34.87
CA LEU A 672 6.82 7.54 -34.58
C LEU A 672 7.61 7.87 -35.85
N ARG A 673 7.43 7.08 -36.92
CA ARG A 673 8.02 7.36 -38.23
C ARG A 673 7.48 8.65 -38.85
N SER A 674 6.20 8.96 -38.69
CA SER A 674 5.63 10.25 -39.15
C SER A 674 6.13 11.46 -38.35
N TYR A 675 6.69 11.25 -37.15
CA TYR A 675 7.39 12.31 -36.40
C TYR A 675 8.89 12.40 -36.77
N GLY A 676 9.38 11.52 -37.64
CA GLY A 676 10.77 11.48 -38.10
C GLY A 676 11.71 10.78 -37.12
N VAL A 677 11.21 9.90 -36.25
CA VAL A 677 12.11 9.08 -35.41
C VAL A 677 12.78 8.03 -36.31
N PRO A 678 14.12 7.93 -36.37
CA PRO A 678 14.82 7.00 -37.25
C PRO A 678 14.36 5.54 -37.10
N LEU A 679 14.32 4.81 -38.22
CA LEU A 679 13.81 3.43 -38.27
C LEU A 679 14.54 2.55 -37.24
N LYS A 680 15.88 2.69 -37.15
CA LYS A 680 16.71 1.98 -36.18
C LYS A 680 16.20 2.11 -34.73
N ILE A 681 15.78 3.32 -34.34
CA ILE A 681 15.27 3.58 -32.99
C ILE A 681 13.87 3.00 -32.82
N VAL A 682 13.03 3.09 -33.86
CA VAL A 682 11.68 2.51 -33.84
C VAL A 682 11.75 0.99 -33.69
N SER A 683 12.57 0.30 -34.49
CA SER A 683 12.76 -1.16 -34.40
C SER A 683 13.23 -1.59 -33.00
N LEU A 684 14.22 -0.88 -32.45
CA LEU A 684 14.70 -1.17 -31.08
C LEU A 684 13.62 -0.95 -30.01
N ILE A 685 12.71 0.00 -30.18
CA ILE A 685 11.58 0.19 -29.25
C ILE A 685 10.55 -0.93 -29.44
N GLU A 686 10.23 -1.27 -30.68
CA GLU A 686 9.24 -2.28 -31.07
C GLU A 686 9.58 -3.66 -30.50
N THR A 687 10.86 -4.06 -30.50
CA THR A 687 11.31 -5.35 -29.93
C THR A 687 10.90 -5.56 -28.47
N PHE A 688 10.69 -4.49 -27.70
CA PHE A 688 10.23 -4.58 -26.32
C PHE A 688 8.73 -4.82 -26.13
N TYR A 689 7.95 -4.74 -27.21
CA TYR A 689 6.52 -4.95 -27.25
C TYR A 689 6.14 -6.25 -27.93
N ASN A 690 6.96 -6.72 -28.87
CA ASN A 690 6.77 -8.01 -29.53
C ASN A 690 6.77 -9.16 -28.52
N HIS A 691 5.70 -9.98 -28.56
CA HIS A 691 5.49 -11.13 -27.68
C HIS A 691 5.68 -10.84 -26.17
N PHE A 692 5.33 -9.63 -25.72
CA PHE A 692 5.49 -9.26 -24.31
C PHE A 692 4.51 -10.04 -23.41
N GLU A 693 5.01 -10.66 -22.35
CA GLU A 693 4.19 -11.45 -21.41
C GLU A 693 4.13 -10.82 -20.01
N CYS A 694 2.99 -10.95 -19.35
CA CYS A 694 2.78 -10.52 -17.97
C CYS A 694 2.34 -11.66 -17.07
N SER A 695 2.71 -11.59 -15.79
CA SER A 695 2.14 -12.41 -14.71
C SER A 695 1.78 -11.54 -13.51
N VAL A 696 0.68 -11.84 -12.82
CA VAL A 696 0.19 -11.07 -11.68
C VAL A 696 0.78 -11.59 -10.37
N ILE A 697 1.30 -10.69 -9.53
CA ILE A 697 1.79 -11.05 -8.19
C ILE A 697 0.64 -10.95 -7.17
N LEU A 698 0.28 -12.09 -6.58
CA LEU A 698 -0.61 -12.19 -5.42
C LEU A 698 0.17 -12.77 -4.22
N ASN A 699 0.23 -12.08 -3.07
CA ASN A 699 0.89 -12.61 -1.86
C ASN A 699 2.33 -13.13 -2.03
N ASN A 700 3.12 -12.51 -2.93
CA ASN A 700 4.48 -12.93 -3.35
C ASN A 700 4.54 -14.25 -4.16
N THR A 701 3.42 -14.65 -4.72
CA THR A 701 3.24 -15.79 -5.62
C THR A 701 2.87 -15.23 -6.99
N SER A 702 3.47 -15.74 -8.05
CA SER A 702 3.14 -15.35 -9.43
C SER A 702 2.00 -16.24 -9.95
N SER A 703 1.07 -15.63 -10.68
CA SER A 703 0.04 -16.33 -11.46
C SER A 703 0.61 -16.93 -12.74
N GLU A 704 -0.25 -17.55 -13.54
CA GLU A 704 0.06 -17.90 -14.93
C GLU A 704 0.41 -16.66 -15.77
N TRP A 705 1.16 -16.90 -16.85
CA TRP A 705 1.61 -15.89 -17.80
C TRP A 705 0.56 -15.70 -18.89
N PHE A 706 0.39 -14.46 -19.36
CA PHE A 706 -0.45 -14.13 -20.49
C PHE A 706 0.22 -13.06 -21.37
N THR A 707 -0.04 -13.11 -22.66
CA THR A 707 0.50 -12.15 -23.64
C THR A 707 -0.23 -10.81 -23.59
N VAL A 708 0.50 -9.73 -23.84
CA VAL A 708 0.01 -8.35 -23.97
C VAL A 708 0.04 -7.93 -25.43
N LYS A 709 -1.10 -7.49 -25.96
CA LYS A 709 -1.30 -7.11 -27.37
C LYS A 709 -1.61 -5.63 -27.56
N SER A 710 -1.94 -4.90 -26.49
CA SER A 710 -2.23 -3.47 -26.57
C SER A 710 -1.60 -2.70 -25.41
N GLY A 711 -1.47 -1.41 -25.61
CA GLY A 711 -1.04 -0.45 -24.59
C GLY A 711 0.46 -0.25 -24.50
N VAL A 712 0.82 0.90 -23.95
CA VAL A 712 2.19 1.21 -23.52
C VAL A 712 2.44 0.66 -22.11
N ARG A 713 3.59 0.03 -21.88
CA ARG A 713 3.86 -0.71 -20.63
C ARG A 713 3.89 0.21 -19.41
N GLN A 714 2.90 0.12 -18.50
CA GLN A 714 2.87 0.94 -17.29
C GLN A 714 4.04 0.61 -16.35
N GLY A 715 4.96 1.56 -16.15
CA GLY A 715 6.17 1.38 -15.35
C GLY A 715 7.47 1.31 -16.18
N CYS A 716 7.36 1.31 -17.51
CA CYS A 716 8.46 1.56 -18.43
C CYS A 716 8.79 3.06 -18.51
N ILE A 717 10.07 3.36 -18.77
CA ILE A 717 10.59 4.73 -18.86
C ILE A 717 10.20 5.40 -20.19
N LEU A 718 10.02 4.63 -21.27
CA LEU A 718 9.65 5.12 -22.59
C LEU A 718 8.14 5.39 -22.73
N SER A 719 7.29 4.66 -22.02
CA SER A 719 5.83 4.74 -22.18
C SER A 719 5.25 6.16 -22.14
N PRO A 720 5.71 7.08 -21.26
CA PRO A 720 5.21 8.45 -21.27
C PRO A 720 5.43 9.18 -22.59
N ILE A 721 6.63 9.11 -23.18
CA ILE A 721 6.90 9.82 -24.44
C ILE A 721 6.20 9.16 -25.63
N LEU A 722 6.10 7.83 -25.63
CA LEU A 722 5.36 7.08 -26.65
C LEU A 722 3.88 7.46 -26.65
N PHE A 723 3.27 7.51 -25.46
CA PHE A 723 1.90 7.97 -25.30
C PHE A 723 1.73 9.44 -25.73
N LEU A 724 2.68 10.32 -25.35
CA LEU A 724 2.65 11.73 -25.76
C LEU A 724 2.65 11.92 -27.27
N VAL A 725 3.44 11.14 -28.01
CA VAL A 725 3.48 11.20 -29.47
C VAL A 725 2.14 10.81 -30.09
N VAL A 726 1.50 9.75 -29.59
CA VAL A 726 0.19 9.31 -30.08
C VAL A 726 -0.90 10.34 -29.79
N ILE A 727 -0.99 10.83 -28.54
CA ILE A 727 -2.01 11.82 -28.20
C ILE A 727 -1.77 13.14 -28.95
N ASP A 728 -0.52 13.54 -29.17
CA ASP A 728 -0.19 14.73 -29.96
C ASP A 728 -0.61 14.55 -31.42
N TRP A 729 -0.44 13.36 -32.00
CA TRP A 729 -0.92 13.04 -33.36
C TRP A 729 -2.44 13.13 -33.46
N VAL A 730 -3.15 12.46 -32.54
CA VAL A 730 -4.63 12.48 -32.47
C VAL A 730 -5.12 13.92 -32.37
N MET A 731 -4.49 14.70 -31.50
CA MET A 731 -4.87 16.08 -31.26
C MET A 731 -4.57 17.01 -32.44
N ARG A 732 -3.43 16.86 -33.13
CA ARG A 732 -3.15 17.58 -34.38
C ARG A 732 -4.21 17.29 -35.43
N LYS A 733 -4.57 16.02 -35.62
CA LYS A 733 -5.63 15.66 -36.57
C LYS A 733 -6.97 16.25 -36.15
N THR A 734 -7.25 16.30 -34.85
CA THR A 734 -8.49 16.89 -34.31
C THR A 734 -8.59 18.40 -34.57
N THR A 735 -7.49 19.16 -34.46
CA THR A 735 -7.53 20.64 -34.44
C THR A 735 -6.95 21.36 -35.66
N SER A 736 -6.21 20.68 -36.55
CA SER A 736 -5.44 21.35 -37.63
C SER A 736 -6.25 21.85 -38.83
N ASP A 737 -7.44 21.32 -39.09
CA ASP A 737 -8.20 21.62 -40.31
C ASP A 737 -8.82 23.02 -40.30
N LYS A 738 -9.40 23.43 -39.17
CA LYS A 738 -9.94 24.77 -38.99
C LYS A 738 -9.91 25.20 -37.51
N PRO A 739 -9.69 26.51 -37.25
CA PRO A 739 -9.71 27.07 -35.91
C PRO A 739 -11.10 26.99 -35.27
N ARG A 740 -11.19 26.37 -34.09
CA ARG A 740 -12.42 26.15 -33.29
C ARG A 740 -12.27 26.58 -31.82
N GLY A 741 -11.10 27.10 -31.47
CA GLY A 741 -10.69 27.47 -30.13
C GLY A 741 -11.23 28.81 -29.67
N ILE A 742 -10.56 29.35 -28.65
CA ILE A 742 -10.73 30.75 -28.22
C ILE A 742 -9.68 31.62 -28.90
N GLN A 743 -10.04 32.86 -29.25
CA GLN A 743 -9.06 33.83 -29.74
C GLN A 743 -8.00 34.06 -28.68
N TRP A 744 -6.73 33.74 -28.96
CA TRP A 744 -5.65 33.74 -27.97
C TRP A 744 -4.72 34.93 -28.11
N THR A 745 -4.28 35.20 -29.34
CA THR A 745 -3.54 36.41 -29.71
C THR A 745 -4.20 37.05 -30.93
N LEU A 746 -3.64 38.11 -31.51
CA LEU A 746 -4.16 38.66 -32.78
C LEU A 746 -4.13 37.64 -33.93
N PHE A 747 -3.20 36.68 -33.88
CA PHE A 747 -2.93 35.77 -34.99
C PHE A 747 -3.09 34.28 -34.62
N SER A 748 -3.55 33.96 -33.42
CA SER A 748 -3.65 32.56 -32.97
C SER A 748 -4.90 32.29 -32.15
N GLN A 749 -5.32 31.02 -32.17
CA GLN A 749 -6.35 30.48 -31.30
C GLN A 749 -5.76 29.44 -30.34
N LEU A 750 -6.35 29.33 -29.16
CA LEU A 750 -6.04 28.28 -28.19
C LEU A 750 -7.18 27.27 -28.21
N GLU A 751 -6.84 26.05 -28.62
CA GLU A 751 -7.80 24.96 -28.82
C GLU A 751 -8.03 24.16 -27.53
N ASP A 752 -6.99 23.94 -26.73
CA ASP A 752 -7.02 22.98 -25.63
C ASP A 752 -5.97 23.28 -24.56
N LEU A 753 -6.16 22.67 -23.38
CA LEU A 753 -5.20 22.62 -22.28
C LEU A 753 -5.06 21.18 -21.80
N ASP A 754 -3.93 20.56 -22.11
CA ASP A 754 -3.77 19.12 -21.95
C ASP A 754 -2.72 18.78 -20.88
N PHE A 755 -2.98 17.72 -20.13
CA PHE A 755 -2.01 17.12 -19.22
C PHE A 755 -2.07 15.60 -19.31
N ALA A 756 -1.19 15.02 -20.12
CA ALA A 756 -1.21 13.61 -20.47
C ALA A 756 -2.55 13.21 -21.09
N ASP A 757 -3.31 12.34 -20.43
CA ASP A 757 -4.64 11.87 -20.82
C ASP A 757 -5.79 12.80 -20.40
N ASP A 758 -5.57 13.72 -19.46
CA ASP A 758 -6.56 14.72 -19.04
C ASP A 758 -6.59 15.88 -20.05
N LEU A 759 -7.58 15.90 -20.95
CA LEU A 759 -7.75 16.96 -21.97
C LEU A 759 -8.84 17.97 -21.55
N ALA A 760 -8.66 19.23 -21.95
CA ALA A 760 -9.68 20.27 -21.75
C ALA A 760 -9.82 21.12 -23.02
N PHE A 761 -10.83 20.83 -23.85
CA PHE A 761 -11.11 21.61 -25.06
C PHE A 761 -11.76 22.93 -24.72
N LEU A 762 -11.31 23.99 -25.38
CA LEU A 762 -11.84 25.34 -25.26
C LEU A 762 -12.52 25.73 -26.58
N SER A 763 -13.72 26.30 -26.49
CA SER A 763 -14.44 26.83 -27.66
C SER A 763 -15.41 27.94 -27.26
N VAL A 764 -15.69 28.85 -28.18
CA VAL A 764 -16.67 29.94 -28.00
C VAL A 764 -18.09 29.50 -28.39
N LYS A 765 -18.22 28.61 -29.38
CA LYS A 765 -19.50 28.13 -29.94
C LYS A 765 -19.76 26.68 -29.54
N HIS A 766 -21.04 26.34 -29.37
CA HIS A 766 -21.48 24.97 -29.08
C HIS A 766 -21.09 24.00 -30.19
N ASP A 767 -21.40 24.33 -31.45
CA ASP A 767 -21.15 23.44 -32.60
C ASP A 767 -19.67 23.08 -32.75
N HIS A 768 -18.78 24.01 -32.41
CA HIS A 768 -17.34 23.76 -32.39
C HIS A 768 -16.95 22.72 -31.34
N VAL A 769 -17.62 22.66 -30.18
CA VAL A 769 -17.37 21.63 -29.17
C VAL A 769 -17.81 20.26 -29.69
N GLN A 770 -18.99 20.16 -30.29
CA GLN A 770 -19.48 18.92 -30.87
C GLN A 770 -18.55 18.44 -31.98
N GLU A 771 -18.22 19.31 -32.94
CA GLU A 771 -17.28 18.98 -34.03
C GLU A 771 -15.90 18.52 -33.52
N LYS A 772 -15.33 19.18 -32.50
CA LYS A 772 -14.06 18.77 -31.89
C LYS A 772 -14.18 17.40 -31.23
N THR A 773 -15.29 17.15 -30.56
CA THR A 773 -15.56 15.90 -29.85
C THR A 773 -15.71 14.74 -30.83
N ASP A 774 -16.45 14.93 -31.92
CA ASP A 774 -16.62 13.91 -32.98
C ASP A 774 -15.32 13.59 -33.69
N ARG A 775 -14.51 14.63 -33.98
CA ARG A 775 -13.18 14.45 -34.57
C ARG A 775 -12.23 13.73 -33.63
N LEU A 776 -12.24 14.10 -32.35
CA LEU A 776 -11.43 13.42 -31.35
C LEU A 776 -11.79 11.95 -31.30
N GLU A 777 -13.08 11.62 -31.18
CA GLU A 777 -13.55 10.23 -31.14
C GLU A 777 -13.12 9.44 -32.38
N ARG A 778 -13.27 10.04 -33.57
CA ARG A 778 -12.82 9.44 -34.83
C ARG A 778 -11.33 9.09 -34.78
N TYR A 779 -10.45 10.06 -34.53
CA TYR A 779 -9.00 9.84 -34.60
C TYR A 779 -8.45 9.08 -33.38
N ALA A 780 -9.08 9.19 -32.22
CA ALA A 780 -8.72 8.43 -31.03
C ALA A 780 -8.93 6.93 -31.27
N LYS A 781 -10.09 6.54 -31.85
CA LYS A 781 -10.40 5.15 -32.21
C LYS A 781 -9.34 4.51 -33.10
N GLN A 782 -8.82 5.24 -34.08
CA GLN A 782 -7.76 4.76 -35.00
C GLN A 782 -6.46 4.37 -34.29
N THR A 783 -6.26 4.84 -33.05
CA THR A 783 -5.07 4.55 -32.22
C THR A 783 -5.38 3.61 -31.05
N GLY A 784 -6.61 3.09 -30.97
CA GLY A 784 -7.11 2.24 -29.89
C GLY A 784 -7.63 3.01 -28.66
N LEU A 785 -7.64 4.34 -28.69
CA LEU A 785 -8.19 5.16 -27.60
C LEU A 785 -9.73 5.24 -27.68
N THR A 786 -10.39 5.19 -26.53
CA THR A 786 -11.85 5.31 -26.42
C THR A 786 -12.23 6.32 -25.36
N ILE A 787 -13.08 7.28 -25.72
CA ILE A 787 -13.57 8.29 -24.77
C ILE A 787 -14.42 7.63 -23.69
N ASN A 788 -14.22 8.06 -22.44
CA ASN A 788 -15.03 7.67 -21.31
C ASN A 788 -16.16 8.68 -21.11
N THR A 789 -17.29 8.42 -21.76
CA THR A 789 -18.51 9.24 -21.69
C THR A 789 -18.97 9.51 -20.26
N SER A 790 -18.90 8.52 -19.37
CA SER A 790 -19.29 8.66 -17.96
C SER A 790 -18.43 9.63 -17.13
N LYS A 791 -17.19 9.90 -17.55
CA LYS A 791 -16.28 10.83 -16.87
C LYS A 791 -16.01 12.11 -17.67
N THR A 792 -16.40 12.10 -18.95
CA THR A 792 -16.26 13.26 -19.84
C THR A 792 -17.42 14.20 -19.56
N GLN A 793 -17.12 15.45 -19.24
CA GLN A 793 -18.11 16.42 -18.76
C GLN A 793 -17.90 17.78 -19.42
N VAL A 794 -18.99 18.47 -19.73
CA VAL A 794 -18.98 19.78 -20.39
C VAL A 794 -19.34 20.88 -19.40
N MET A 795 -18.65 22.00 -19.46
CA MET A 795 -18.95 23.21 -18.69
C MET A 795 -19.22 24.38 -19.64
N SER A 796 -20.29 25.13 -19.40
CA SER A 796 -20.64 26.33 -20.17
C SER A 796 -20.62 27.59 -19.30
N ILE A 797 -19.98 28.66 -19.75
CA ILE A 797 -19.79 29.93 -19.02
C ILE A 797 -20.33 31.09 -19.88
N ASN A 798 -21.12 31.98 -19.26
CA ASN A 798 -21.83 33.10 -19.90
C ASN A 798 -22.64 32.73 -21.15
N THR A 799 -23.05 31.47 -21.26
CA THR A 799 -23.85 30.96 -22.36
C THR A 799 -24.76 29.85 -21.84
N THR A 800 -25.86 29.62 -22.55
CA THR A 800 -26.82 28.54 -22.31
C THR A 800 -26.53 27.42 -23.32
N PRO A 801 -26.51 26.15 -22.92
CA PRO A 801 -26.41 25.04 -23.87
C PRO A 801 -27.60 25.10 -24.83
N THR A 802 -27.33 25.15 -26.13
CA THR A 802 -28.36 25.15 -27.18
C THR A 802 -28.82 23.74 -27.54
N ALA A 803 -27.95 22.75 -27.32
CA ALA A 803 -28.20 21.32 -27.50
C ALA A 803 -27.30 20.52 -26.52
N PRO A 804 -27.57 19.22 -26.29
CA PRO A 804 -26.62 18.36 -25.61
C PRO A 804 -25.43 18.03 -26.52
N VAL A 805 -24.24 17.86 -25.94
CA VAL A 805 -23.07 17.31 -26.64
C VAL A 805 -23.12 15.80 -26.52
N THR A 806 -22.85 15.08 -27.62
CA THR A 806 -22.90 13.62 -27.66
C THR A 806 -21.59 12.99 -28.13
N VAL A 807 -21.35 11.75 -27.70
CA VAL A 807 -20.28 10.87 -28.20
C VAL A 807 -20.92 9.51 -28.48
N ASN A 808 -20.86 9.02 -29.72
CA ASN A 808 -21.50 7.76 -30.14
C ASN A 808 -22.99 7.66 -29.74
N GLY A 809 -23.73 8.77 -29.75
CA GLY A 809 -25.13 8.83 -29.34
C GLY A 809 -25.37 8.89 -27.81
N GLU A 810 -24.33 8.74 -26.99
CA GLU A 810 -24.42 8.94 -25.53
C GLU A 810 -24.29 10.43 -25.18
N LEU A 811 -25.13 10.91 -24.26
CA LEU A 811 -25.17 12.31 -23.82
C LEU A 811 -24.06 12.61 -22.81
N LEU A 812 -23.31 13.70 -23.02
CA LEU A 812 -22.34 14.21 -22.05
C LEU A 812 -23.02 15.09 -21.00
N GLU A 813 -22.62 14.92 -19.74
CA GLU A 813 -23.18 15.69 -18.62
C GLU A 813 -22.67 17.14 -18.62
N PHE A 814 -23.59 18.10 -18.51
CA PHE A 814 -23.24 19.51 -18.29
C PHE A 814 -23.11 19.81 -16.79
N VAL A 815 -21.92 20.21 -16.37
CA VAL A 815 -21.59 20.44 -14.96
C VAL A 815 -21.30 21.89 -14.64
N GLN A 816 -21.60 22.27 -13.39
CA GLN A 816 -21.22 23.58 -12.83
C GLN A 816 -19.81 23.57 -12.21
N ASP A 817 -19.37 22.39 -11.75
CA ASP A 817 -18.12 22.18 -11.03
C ASP A 817 -17.41 20.94 -11.58
N PHE A 818 -16.11 21.03 -11.85
CA PHE A 818 -15.30 19.92 -12.36
C PHE A 818 -13.95 19.85 -11.62
N THR A 819 -13.45 18.64 -11.32
CA THR A 819 -12.13 18.46 -10.70
C THR A 819 -11.04 18.27 -11.77
N TYR A 820 -10.40 19.35 -12.19
CA TYR A 820 -9.32 19.33 -13.16
C TYR A 820 -7.94 19.30 -12.46
N LEU A 821 -7.12 18.29 -12.78
CA LEU A 821 -5.78 18.09 -12.20
C LEU A 821 -5.76 18.17 -10.66
N GLY A 822 -6.84 17.67 -10.06
CA GLY A 822 -7.04 17.63 -8.63
C GLY A 822 -7.59 18.92 -8.00
N SER A 823 -7.69 20.05 -8.72
CA SER A 823 -8.29 21.33 -8.29
C SER A 823 -9.73 21.47 -8.78
N LEU A 824 -10.61 22.01 -7.94
CA LEU A 824 -12.02 22.22 -8.32
C LEU A 824 -12.17 23.52 -9.12
N ILE A 825 -12.62 23.40 -10.36
CA ILE A 825 -12.95 24.49 -11.29
C ILE A 825 -14.47 24.67 -11.29
N SER A 826 -14.94 25.91 -11.22
CA SER A 826 -16.36 26.27 -11.11
C SER A 826 -16.71 27.33 -12.14
N LYS A 827 -17.94 27.31 -12.66
CA LYS A 827 -18.46 28.28 -13.66
C LYS A 827 -18.34 29.74 -13.22
N ASP A 828 -18.46 30.02 -11.93
CA ASP A 828 -18.33 31.38 -11.34
C ASP A 828 -16.87 31.82 -11.08
N ASN A 829 -15.93 30.91 -11.37
CA ASN A 829 -14.50 30.98 -11.08
C ASN A 829 -14.15 31.33 -9.63
N GLY A 830 -15.03 30.99 -8.69
CA GLY A 830 -14.78 31.21 -7.27
C GLY A 830 -13.69 30.28 -6.75
N GLY A 831 -12.61 30.83 -6.18
CA GLY A 831 -11.65 30.03 -5.38
C GLY A 831 -12.30 29.36 -4.16
N GLN A 832 -13.48 29.86 -3.73
CA GLN A 832 -14.23 29.41 -2.56
C GLN A 832 -14.52 27.91 -2.55
N LYS A 833 -15.04 27.36 -3.66
CA LYS A 833 -15.41 25.93 -3.71
C LYS A 833 -14.16 25.05 -3.65
N ASP A 834 -13.08 25.40 -4.34
CA ASP A 834 -11.80 24.66 -4.26
C ASP A 834 -11.20 24.74 -2.85
N ILE A 835 -11.19 25.92 -2.24
CA ILE A 835 -10.75 26.12 -0.85
C ILE A 835 -11.59 25.27 0.11
N LYS A 836 -12.92 25.23 -0.05
CA LYS A 836 -13.82 24.38 0.74
C LYS A 836 -13.49 22.89 0.55
N ALA A 837 -13.24 22.45 -0.68
CA ALA A 837 -12.86 21.08 -0.99
C ALA A 837 -11.49 20.71 -0.36
N ARG A 838 -10.49 21.60 -0.42
CA ARG A 838 -9.19 21.41 0.26
C ARG A 838 -9.31 21.38 1.77
N LEU A 839 -10.11 22.27 2.35
CA LEU A 839 -10.42 22.25 3.78
C LEU A 839 -11.07 20.92 4.17
N GLY A 840 -11.99 20.39 3.37
CA GLY A 840 -12.56 19.05 3.56
C GLY A 840 -11.49 17.95 3.56
N LYS A 841 -10.66 17.89 2.51
CA LYS A 841 -9.57 16.89 2.40
C LYS A 841 -8.57 17.00 3.56
N ALA A 842 -8.18 18.22 3.93
CA ALA A 842 -7.27 18.48 5.05
C ALA A 842 -7.90 18.13 6.41
N ARG A 843 -9.21 18.38 6.59
CA ARG A 843 -9.95 17.94 7.79
C ARG A 843 -9.95 16.42 7.90
N CYS A 844 -10.24 15.70 6.81
CA CYS A 844 -10.19 14.23 6.81
C CYS A 844 -8.77 13.72 7.12
N ALA A 845 -7.74 14.32 6.54
CA ALA A 845 -6.35 13.96 6.84
C ALA A 845 -5.98 14.24 8.31
N PHE A 846 -6.40 15.38 8.85
CA PHE A 846 -6.22 15.71 10.26
C PHE A 846 -6.97 14.73 11.17
N ALA A 847 -8.21 14.35 10.83
CA ALA A 847 -9.01 13.39 11.58
C ALA A 847 -8.38 11.99 11.60
N LYS A 848 -7.80 11.53 10.50
CA LYS A 848 -7.07 10.24 10.44
C LYS A 848 -5.92 10.15 11.46
N LEU A 849 -5.35 11.28 11.84
CA LEU A 849 -4.25 11.39 12.80
C LEU A 849 -4.73 11.82 14.20
N GLN A 850 -6.05 11.80 14.46
CA GLN A 850 -6.64 12.26 15.72
C GLN A 850 -6.07 11.55 16.95
N ASN A 851 -5.77 10.26 16.84
CA ASN A 851 -5.14 9.47 17.91
C ASN A 851 -3.74 10.01 18.26
N ILE A 852 -3.01 10.55 17.30
CA ILE A 852 -1.71 11.18 17.52
C ILE A 852 -1.89 12.54 18.21
N TRP A 853 -2.84 13.36 17.74
CA TRP A 853 -3.09 14.68 18.31
C TRP A 853 -3.55 14.60 19.77
N LYS A 854 -4.49 13.70 20.06
CA LYS A 854 -5.05 13.41 21.39
C LYS A 854 -4.10 12.66 22.32
N SER A 855 -2.99 12.12 21.83
CA SER A 855 -2.05 11.39 22.67
C SER A 855 -1.17 12.36 23.46
N ASN A 856 -0.99 12.10 24.76
CA ASN A 856 -0.01 12.80 25.61
C ASN A 856 1.40 12.22 25.43
N GLN A 857 1.51 11.17 24.60
CA GLN A 857 2.74 10.44 24.41
C GLN A 857 3.67 11.11 23.39
N TYR A 858 3.29 12.19 22.72
CA TYR A 858 4.13 12.79 21.66
C TYR A 858 4.36 14.27 21.93
N THR A 859 5.59 14.73 21.72
CA THR A 859 5.96 16.14 21.86
C THR A 859 5.25 17.02 20.83
N THR A 860 5.05 18.30 21.17
CA THR A 860 4.45 19.29 20.25
C THR A 860 5.27 19.41 18.97
N LYS A 861 6.61 19.43 19.05
CA LYS A 861 7.51 19.48 17.89
C LYS A 861 7.24 18.33 16.90
N THR A 862 7.16 17.11 17.40
CA THR A 862 6.84 15.92 16.60
C THR A 862 5.46 16.02 15.94
N LYS A 863 4.45 16.49 16.67
CA LYS A 863 3.10 16.68 16.11
C LYS A 863 3.06 17.74 15.01
N ILE A 864 3.78 18.84 15.18
CA ILE A 864 3.86 19.91 14.16
C ILE A 864 4.55 19.42 12.88
N ARG A 865 5.61 18.62 12.99
CA ARG A 865 6.27 17.98 11.84
C ARG A 865 5.30 17.11 11.04
N LEU A 866 4.52 16.28 11.73
CA LEU A 866 3.49 15.44 11.11
C LEU A 866 2.36 16.27 10.48
N TYR A 867 1.97 17.37 11.13
CA TYR A 867 0.95 18.29 10.61
C TYR A 867 1.41 18.97 9.31
N ASN A 868 2.62 19.50 9.28
CA ASN A 868 3.17 20.19 8.11
C ASN A 868 3.31 19.25 6.90
N SER A 869 3.80 18.03 7.13
CA SER A 869 4.01 17.04 6.07
C SER A 869 2.72 16.41 5.52
N ASN A 870 1.71 16.16 6.38
CA ASN A 870 0.54 15.36 5.99
C ASN A 870 -0.78 16.13 5.87
N VAL A 871 -0.94 17.27 6.53
CA VAL A 871 -2.21 18.02 6.55
C VAL A 871 -2.06 19.33 5.81
N LYS A 872 -1.02 20.10 6.13
CA LYS A 872 -0.77 21.42 5.54
C LYS A 872 -0.41 21.34 4.06
N SER A 873 0.34 20.32 3.65
CA SER A 873 0.64 20.03 2.24
C SER A 873 -0.62 19.80 1.41
N ILE A 874 -1.62 19.08 1.96
CA ILE A 874 -2.93 18.85 1.33
C ILE A 874 -3.75 20.14 1.28
N LEU A 875 -3.75 20.91 2.39
CA LEU A 875 -4.47 22.17 2.50
C LEU A 875 -4.01 23.19 1.45
N LEU A 876 -2.70 23.30 1.24
CA LEU A 876 -2.11 24.35 0.41
C LEU A 876 -1.89 23.97 -1.07
N TYR A 877 -2.34 22.79 -1.49
CA TYR A 877 -2.21 22.36 -2.89
C TYR A 877 -3.04 23.26 -3.81
N GLY A 878 -2.39 23.82 -4.85
CA GLY A 878 -3.02 24.72 -5.82
C GLY A 878 -3.23 26.15 -5.31
N SER A 879 -2.74 26.48 -4.11
CA SER A 879 -2.99 27.79 -3.49
C SER A 879 -2.31 28.95 -4.22
N GLU A 880 -1.26 28.66 -4.99
CA GLU A 880 -0.62 29.60 -5.90
C GLU A 880 -1.56 30.11 -7.02
N CYS A 881 -2.54 29.30 -7.44
CA CYS A 881 -3.51 29.67 -8.49
C CYS A 881 -4.81 30.27 -7.93
N TRP A 882 -4.97 30.36 -6.61
CA TRP A 882 -6.22 30.85 -6.03
C TRP A 882 -6.35 32.36 -6.10
N ARG A 883 -7.46 32.80 -6.68
CA ARG A 883 -8.09 34.05 -6.30
C ARG A 883 -8.66 33.91 -4.88
N VAL A 884 -8.26 34.82 -4.00
CA VAL A 884 -8.66 34.81 -2.59
C VAL A 884 -9.32 36.11 -2.20
N VAL A 885 -10.39 36.04 -1.43
CA VAL A 885 -10.97 37.20 -0.74
C VAL A 885 -10.67 37.10 0.76
N LYS A 886 -10.76 38.23 1.48
CA LYS A 886 -10.45 38.31 2.92
C LYS A 886 -11.17 37.24 3.74
N GLY A 887 -12.45 36.97 3.44
CA GLY A 887 -13.25 35.95 4.13
C GLY A 887 -12.74 34.51 3.95
N ASP A 888 -12.18 34.17 2.79
CA ASP A 888 -11.65 32.82 2.54
C ASP A 888 -10.31 32.61 3.21
N MET A 889 -9.45 33.63 3.17
CA MET A 889 -8.20 33.65 3.93
C MET A 889 -8.47 33.47 5.42
N ALA A 890 -9.48 34.15 5.97
CA ALA A 890 -9.88 33.99 7.37
C ALA A 890 -10.33 32.55 7.69
N LYS A 891 -11.06 31.87 6.78
CA LYS A 891 -11.47 30.46 6.98
C LYS A 891 -10.28 29.50 6.98
N ILE A 892 -9.30 29.70 6.08
CA ILE A 892 -8.09 28.89 6.01
C ILE A 892 -7.26 29.08 7.29
N ASP A 893 -7.02 30.33 7.69
CA ASP A 893 -6.27 30.64 8.90
C ASP A 893 -7.00 30.12 10.13
N ALA A 894 -8.33 30.28 10.23
CA ALA A 894 -9.11 29.73 11.33
C ALA A 894 -8.99 28.20 11.44
N PHE A 895 -8.97 27.47 10.31
CA PHE A 895 -8.74 26.03 10.31
C PHE A 895 -7.30 25.68 10.73
N HIS A 896 -6.29 26.36 10.18
CA HIS A 896 -4.88 26.18 10.53
C HIS A 896 -4.68 26.39 12.04
N ASN A 897 -5.18 27.51 12.55
CA ASN A 897 -5.13 27.91 13.95
C ASN A 897 -5.89 26.95 14.88
N ARG A 898 -7.04 26.42 14.44
CA ARG A 898 -7.78 25.39 15.18
C ARG A 898 -6.99 24.09 15.26
N CYS A 899 -6.32 23.69 14.18
CA CYS A 899 -5.45 22.51 14.17
C CYS A 899 -4.27 22.69 15.13
N LEU A 900 -3.57 23.83 15.05
CA LEU A 900 -2.46 24.16 15.95
C LEU A 900 -2.91 24.16 17.42
N ARG A 901 -4.04 24.81 17.75
CA ARG A 901 -4.61 24.78 19.10
C ARG A 901 -4.94 23.37 19.58
N LYS A 902 -5.57 22.54 18.73
CA LYS A 902 -5.84 21.13 19.05
C LYS A 902 -4.57 20.32 19.28
N ILE A 903 -3.53 20.54 18.47
CA ILE A 903 -2.21 19.91 18.65
C ILE A 903 -1.59 20.31 19.99
N CYS A 904 -1.67 21.59 20.33
CA CYS A 904 -1.18 22.17 21.59
C CYS A 904 -2.12 21.96 22.78
N ARG A 905 -3.29 21.32 22.57
CA ARG A 905 -4.34 21.09 23.59
C ARG A 905 -4.87 22.36 24.28
N ILE A 906 -4.95 23.44 23.52
CA ILE A 906 -5.49 24.70 24.02
C ILE A 906 -6.99 24.68 23.76
N PHE A 907 -7.74 24.51 24.84
CA PHE A 907 -9.20 24.52 24.86
C PHE A 907 -9.67 25.57 25.86
N TRP A 908 -10.87 26.12 25.63
CA TRP A 908 -11.51 27.02 26.58
C TRP A 908 -11.56 26.38 27.99
N PRO A 909 -11.29 27.12 29.08
CA PRO A 909 -11.12 28.58 29.17
C PRO A 909 -9.70 29.10 28.84
N ASN A 910 -8.72 28.22 28.60
CA ASN A 910 -7.34 28.63 28.29
C ASN A 910 -7.26 29.34 26.93
N LYS A 911 -6.84 30.61 26.93
CA LYS A 911 -6.69 31.44 25.73
C LYS A 911 -5.21 31.65 25.39
N ILE A 912 -4.91 31.76 24.09
CA ILE A 912 -3.59 32.14 23.56
C ILE A 912 -3.82 33.03 22.34
N SER A 913 -2.99 34.07 22.21
CA SER A 913 -2.97 34.89 21.00
C SER A 913 -2.50 34.06 19.80
N ASN A 914 -2.89 34.43 18.57
CA ASN A 914 -2.37 33.74 17.38
C ASN A 914 -0.86 33.95 17.23
N VAL A 915 -0.34 35.12 17.62
CA VAL A 915 1.10 35.43 17.56
C VAL A 915 1.89 34.48 18.46
N ASP A 916 1.45 34.26 19.70
CA ASP A 916 2.13 33.36 20.62
C ASP A 916 1.93 31.89 20.24
N LEU A 917 0.79 31.54 19.64
CA LEU A 917 0.57 30.21 19.06
C LEU A 917 1.59 29.91 17.95
N TYR A 918 1.83 30.88 17.07
CA TYR A 918 2.82 30.78 15.98
C TYR A 918 4.25 30.67 16.53
N LYS A 919 4.62 31.50 17.52
CA LYS A 919 5.90 31.39 18.24
C LYS A 919 6.08 30.01 18.88
N LYS A 920 5.08 29.52 19.62
CA LYS A 920 5.09 28.23 20.31
C LYS A 920 5.19 27.02 19.37
N THR A 921 4.70 27.15 18.15
CA THR A 921 4.69 26.06 17.15
C THR A 921 5.77 26.23 16.08
N SER A 922 6.53 27.33 16.09
CA SER A 922 7.45 27.72 15.02
C SER A 922 6.79 27.68 13.63
N CYS A 923 5.51 28.07 13.56
CA CYS A 923 4.72 28.10 12.32
C CYS A 923 4.37 29.53 11.94
N ASN A 924 4.18 29.78 10.64
CA ASN A 924 3.62 31.03 10.13
C ASN A 924 2.10 30.90 9.93
N SER A 925 1.41 32.04 9.78
CA SER A 925 0.01 32.03 9.32
C SER A 925 -0.11 31.38 7.94
N ALA A 926 -1.23 30.72 7.68
CA ALA A 926 -1.48 30.10 6.39
C ALA A 926 -1.61 31.17 5.29
N VAL A 927 -2.14 32.35 5.63
CA VAL A 927 -2.20 33.51 4.71
C VAL A 927 -0.82 33.91 4.21
N LEU A 928 0.17 34.07 5.11
CA LEU A 928 1.52 34.47 4.72
C LEU A 928 2.17 33.44 3.78
N GLU A 929 1.90 32.16 4.01
CA GLU A 929 2.43 31.10 3.15
C GLU A 929 1.78 31.06 1.78
N ILE A 930 0.47 31.31 1.68
CA ILE A 930 -0.21 31.42 0.39
C ILE A 930 0.34 32.61 -0.40
N LYS A 931 0.53 33.78 0.25
CA LYS A 931 1.18 34.95 -0.38
C LYS A 931 2.56 34.59 -0.94
N ARG A 932 3.43 33.97 -0.14
CA ARG A 932 4.76 33.52 -0.58
C ARG A 932 4.70 32.55 -1.76
N ARG A 933 3.78 31.59 -1.74
CA ARG A 933 3.60 30.62 -2.85
C ARG A 933 3.16 31.32 -4.13
N ARG A 934 2.21 32.25 -4.03
CA ARG A 934 1.71 33.02 -5.18
C ARG A 934 2.79 33.90 -5.79
N LEU A 935 3.57 34.61 -4.97
CA LEU A 935 4.68 35.45 -5.47
C LEU A 935 5.80 34.61 -6.10
N ARG A 936 6.15 33.46 -5.52
CA ARG A 936 7.08 32.50 -6.17
C ARG A 936 6.57 32.03 -7.53
N TRP A 937 5.28 31.73 -7.62
CA TRP A 937 4.64 31.34 -8.87
C TRP A 937 4.64 32.48 -9.89
N LEU A 938 4.30 33.71 -9.47
CA LEU A 938 4.37 34.89 -10.32
C LEU A 938 5.76 35.07 -10.93
N GLY A 939 6.81 35.05 -10.10
CA GLY A 939 8.18 35.16 -10.60
C GLY A 939 8.53 34.05 -11.60
N HIS A 940 8.02 32.83 -11.38
CA HIS A 940 8.19 31.74 -12.34
C HIS A 940 7.52 32.05 -13.69
N VAL A 941 6.26 32.48 -13.69
CA VAL A 941 5.52 32.84 -14.92
C VAL A 941 6.17 34.02 -15.64
N LEU A 942 6.65 35.04 -14.92
CA LEU A 942 7.31 36.21 -15.53
C LEU A 942 8.61 35.83 -16.25
N ARG A 943 9.32 34.80 -15.78
CA ARG A 943 10.53 34.26 -16.41
C ARG A 943 10.28 33.32 -17.61
N MET A 944 9.05 32.87 -17.83
CA MET A 944 8.73 31.99 -18.97
C MET A 944 8.85 32.72 -20.33
N PRO A 945 9.02 31.98 -21.45
CA PRO A 945 8.92 32.54 -22.81
C PRO A 945 7.62 33.30 -23.04
N GLN A 946 7.61 34.30 -23.94
CA GLN A 946 6.46 35.20 -24.14
C GLN A 946 5.21 34.50 -24.68
N ASP A 947 5.41 33.47 -25.50
CA ASP A 947 4.41 32.61 -26.13
C ASP A 947 3.90 31.49 -25.20
N SER A 948 4.48 31.33 -24.01
CA SER A 948 4.03 30.30 -23.07
C SER A 948 2.60 30.55 -22.58
N ILE A 949 1.79 29.49 -22.57
CA ILE A 949 0.37 29.55 -22.22
C ILE A 949 0.10 30.26 -20.88
N PRO A 950 0.78 29.95 -19.75
CA PRO A 950 0.55 30.66 -18.49
C PRO A 950 0.84 32.17 -18.57
N LYS A 951 1.86 32.57 -19.35
CA LYS A 951 2.27 33.97 -19.47
C LYS A 951 1.32 34.76 -20.37
N VAL A 952 0.85 34.16 -21.46
CA VAL A 952 -0.20 34.74 -22.31
C VAL A 952 -1.50 34.84 -21.52
N ALA A 953 -1.93 33.77 -20.83
CA ALA A 953 -3.15 33.73 -20.02
C ALA A 953 -3.21 34.85 -18.96
N LEU A 954 -2.07 35.21 -18.35
CA LEU A 954 -1.98 36.29 -17.37
C LEU A 954 -2.30 37.69 -17.95
N ARG A 955 -2.14 37.87 -19.27
CA ARG A 955 -2.35 39.15 -19.99
C ARG A 955 -3.49 39.08 -21.00
N TRP A 956 -4.08 37.90 -21.18
CA TRP A 956 -5.09 37.63 -22.20
C TRP A 956 -6.35 38.46 -21.97
N THR A 957 -6.92 38.98 -23.04
CA THR A 957 -8.15 39.78 -23.04
C THR A 957 -9.06 39.26 -24.15
N PRO A 958 -10.23 38.67 -23.82
CA PRO A 958 -11.18 38.17 -24.82
C PRO A 958 -11.93 39.31 -25.53
N PRO A 959 -12.50 39.06 -26.73
CA PRO A 959 -13.16 40.06 -27.59
C PRO A 959 -14.57 40.52 -27.10
N GLY A 960 -14.82 40.51 -25.79
CA GLY A 960 -16.12 40.83 -25.20
C GLY A 960 -16.27 42.28 -24.70
N LYS A 961 -17.39 42.57 -24.02
CA LYS A 961 -17.64 43.84 -23.34
C LYS A 961 -17.74 43.61 -21.84
N ARG A 962 -17.03 44.43 -21.06
CA ARG A 962 -17.11 44.37 -19.58
C ARG A 962 -18.52 44.69 -19.10
N LYS A 963 -18.98 43.97 -18.08
CA LYS A 963 -20.26 44.27 -17.41
C LYS A 963 -20.19 45.64 -16.73
N ARG A 964 -21.29 46.40 -16.79
CA ARG A 964 -21.42 47.65 -16.02
C ARG A 964 -21.46 47.33 -14.52
N GLY A 965 -20.66 48.03 -13.72
CA GLY A 965 -20.54 47.84 -12.26
C GLY A 965 -19.12 47.55 -11.79
N ARG A 966 -18.95 47.34 -10.47
CA ARG A 966 -17.65 47.03 -9.87
C ARG A 966 -17.12 45.68 -10.37
N PRO A 967 -15.94 45.63 -11.01
CA PRO A 967 -15.35 44.37 -11.45
C PRO A 967 -15.10 43.43 -10.26
N LYS A 968 -15.34 42.13 -10.45
CA LYS A 968 -14.93 41.12 -9.47
C LYS A 968 -13.41 41.15 -9.35
N MET A 969 -12.89 40.96 -8.14
CA MET A 969 -11.44 40.87 -7.94
C MET A 969 -10.88 39.71 -8.79
N THR A 970 -9.75 39.90 -9.46
CA THR A 970 -9.04 38.86 -10.23
C THR A 970 -7.80 38.37 -9.49
N TRP A 971 -7.21 37.26 -9.94
CA TRP A 971 -5.92 36.79 -9.43
C TRP A 971 -4.84 37.87 -9.62
N ARG A 972 -4.77 38.50 -10.80
CA ARG A 972 -3.82 39.57 -11.10
C ARG A 972 -3.97 40.77 -10.18
N GLN A 973 -5.20 41.21 -9.93
CA GLN A 973 -5.48 42.31 -8.99
C GLN A 973 -5.07 41.96 -7.56
N SER A 974 -5.26 40.69 -7.14
CA SER A 974 -4.82 40.22 -5.82
C SER A 974 -3.30 40.32 -5.66
N VAL A 975 -2.56 39.91 -6.70
CA VAL A 975 -1.09 40.02 -6.73
C VAL A 975 -0.63 41.47 -6.78
N MET A 976 -1.28 42.32 -7.57
CA MET A 976 -0.94 43.74 -7.63
C MET A 976 -1.12 44.44 -6.27
N ALA A 977 -2.16 44.07 -5.52
CA ALA A 977 -2.33 44.56 -4.16
C ALA A 977 -1.19 44.09 -3.23
N GLU A 978 -0.78 42.82 -3.35
CA GLU A 978 0.35 42.26 -2.57
C GLU A 978 1.70 42.88 -2.94
N LEU A 979 1.95 43.17 -4.21
CA LEU A 979 3.15 43.89 -4.66
C LEU A 979 3.16 45.34 -4.15
N LYS A 980 2.00 46.00 -4.18
CA LYS A 980 1.85 47.36 -3.62
C LYS A 980 2.11 47.39 -2.11
N GLU A 981 1.66 46.38 -1.36
CA GLU A 981 1.99 46.22 0.07
C GLU A 981 3.51 46.09 0.30
N MET A 982 4.25 45.58 -0.69
CA MET A 982 5.71 45.44 -0.67
C MET A 982 6.45 46.66 -1.26
N GLY A 983 5.73 47.71 -1.68
CA GLY A 983 6.32 48.89 -2.31
C GLY A 983 6.83 48.65 -3.74
N LEU A 984 6.39 47.58 -4.41
CA LEU A 984 6.83 47.23 -5.77
C LEU A 984 5.73 47.53 -6.80
N SER A 985 6.11 48.18 -7.90
CA SER A 985 5.31 48.24 -9.12
C SER A 985 5.39 46.91 -9.90
N TRP A 986 4.48 46.72 -10.86
CA TRP A 986 4.52 45.54 -11.73
C TRP A 986 5.79 45.48 -12.59
N GLY A 987 6.29 46.64 -13.03
CA GLY A 987 7.51 46.74 -13.83
C GLY A 987 8.74 46.34 -13.01
N GLU A 988 8.86 46.87 -11.80
CA GLU A 988 9.95 46.51 -10.87
C GLU A 988 9.88 45.03 -10.48
N ALA A 989 8.68 44.50 -10.23
CA ALA A 989 8.50 43.07 -9.97
C ALA A 989 8.94 42.21 -11.18
N GLN A 990 8.65 42.65 -12.41
CA GLN A 990 9.10 41.96 -13.63
C GLN A 990 10.62 42.05 -13.83
N ALA A 991 11.24 43.17 -13.47
CA ALA A 991 12.69 43.33 -13.52
C ALA A 991 13.38 42.45 -12.46
N SER A 992 12.92 42.53 -11.20
CA SER A 992 13.44 41.75 -10.07
C SER A 992 13.27 40.25 -10.29
N ALA A 993 12.13 39.81 -10.82
CA ALA A 993 11.88 38.40 -11.10
C ALA A 993 12.85 37.76 -12.12
N LYS A 994 13.62 38.54 -12.90
CA LYS A 994 14.65 37.99 -13.79
C LYS A 994 15.76 37.28 -13.01
N ASP A 995 16.12 37.80 -11.83
CA ASP A 995 17.05 37.18 -10.90
C ASP A 995 16.28 36.31 -9.89
N ARG A 996 16.60 35.01 -9.86
CA ARG A 996 15.92 34.04 -9.00
C ARG A 996 16.33 34.12 -7.53
N THR A 997 17.52 34.63 -7.23
CA THR A 997 18.03 34.78 -5.87
C THR A 997 17.50 36.08 -5.25
N LEU A 998 17.41 37.15 -6.06
CA LEU A 998 16.83 38.42 -5.66
C LEU A 998 15.31 38.32 -5.40
N TRP A 999 14.60 37.51 -6.19
CA TRP A 999 13.15 37.26 -6.09
C TRP A 999 12.76 36.15 -5.12
#